data_AF-Q01Y69-F1
#
_entry.id   AF-Q01Y69-F1
#
_cell.length_a   1.000
_cell.length_b   1.000
_cell.length_c   1.000
_cell.angle_alpha   90.00
_cell.angle_beta   90.00
_cell.angle_gamma   90.00
#
_symmetry.space_group_name_H-M   'P 1'
#
loop_
_entity.id
_entity.type
_entity.pdbx_description
1 polymer ?
#
loop_
_entity_poly.entity_id
_entity_poly.type
_entity_poly.pdbx_seq_one_letter_code
_entity_poly.pdbx_strand_id
1 'polypeptide(L)'
;MSSRRLSFVALIALLAVLLMPLAAQKAPNAGYTRHEKMAYVDQATANFVRPGVVVKIQSAAIAKDGTITARYTITDPKGVPLDKDGIVTPGTAPASLICAYIPKGQTQFVSYTTTVLKPSIPGNTNPAQTQAANDSGGVVTTNALGDYTYTFKTKAPANFDATVTHAIGISVRRDLSEFIQQDEWAQIGNDVFNFVPDGSPVKVTRNVVPTAVCNGCHDPLIGHGGSRIAVELCVLCHTPQTINPDTMESQDMPVLIHKIHMGKNLPSVKSGGKYRIWHRGAWSDFSDVGFPSGVDELKTCTVCHQKAPQAGQFATVPTRAACGACHDNVNFATGANHVNLPQVNDNQCVQCHQPKGAEFDASITGAHVVSTRSTQLGGLNFAITKVDAKAGQKPTVTFTVTDTAGNALDITKLDFLNLIIAGPTTDYNGYVSEDVRKAPIAGGQFVYTFTAALPGTAKGSYAVGIEGYRNTTINPNTVNSAVVRDVGFNKVFYFSVDGSKVAARRQVVSQALCASCHDKLMLHGGIRQNVEYCIVCHNPTVDDSGMRKTGDIPESINFKTLIHKIHTGSDLTTDFTVMGHGNSVNNYNDVGYVGDRRDCTKCHLAGTYDLPLADGLINQPTPRDWLKVQGPATAACLSCHTTKAAASHAQTMTSSTLGEACDACHGPNAEASVDKVHAR
;
A
#
# COMPACT_ATOMS: atom_id res chain seq x y z
N MET A 1 14.39 4.34 62.67
CA MET A 1 12.93 4.66 62.62
C MET A 1 12.40 4.56 61.18
N SER A 2 12.53 3.41 60.51
CA SER A 2 12.26 3.27 59.06
C SER A 2 11.33 2.11 58.68
N SER A 3 10.28 1.83 59.45
CA SER A 3 9.33 0.75 59.09
C SER A 3 7.86 1.16 59.05
N ARG A 4 7.51 2.44 59.27
CA ARG A 4 6.10 2.88 59.31
C ARG A 4 5.62 3.73 58.13
N ARG A 5 6.48 4.06 57.15
CA ARG A 5 6.08 4.85 55.96
C ARG A 5 5.81 4.02 54.69
N LEU A 6 6.18 2.73 54.66
CA LEU A 6 5.87 1.85 53.52
C LEU A 6 4.43 1.28 53.56
N SER A 7 3.80 1.25 54.73
CA SER A 7 2.49 0.59 54.90
C SER A 7 1.29 1.46 54.48
N PHE A 8 1.47 2.77 54.34
CA PHE A 8 0.38 3.68 53.95
C PHE A 8 0.28 3.91 52.43
N VAL A 9 1.37 3.73 51.68
CA VAL A 9 1.36 3.87 50.21
C VAL A 9 0.82 2.60 49.53
N ALA A 10 1.06 1.42 50.11
CA ALA A 10 0.53 0.16 49.60
C ALA A 10 -1.00 0.02 49.77
N LEU A 11 -1.58 0.62 50.82
CA LEU A 11 -3.02 0.52 51.09
C LEU A 11 -3.86 1.46 50.20
N ILE A 12 -3.31 2.62 49.81
CA ILE A 12 -3.96 3.57 48.89
C ILE A 12 -3.83 3.10 47.43
N ALA A 13 -2.73 2.42 47.08
CA ALA A 13 -2.58 1.78 45.77
C ALA A 13 -3.50 0.56 45.57
N LEU A 14 -3.85 -0.17 46.64
CA LEU A 14 -4.81 -1.28 46.53
C LEU A 14 -6.28 -0.80 46.47
N LEU A 15 -6.64 0.31 47.12
CA LEU A 15 -8.03 0.80 47.09
C LEU A 15 -8.39 1.55 45.78
N ALA A 16 -7.41 2.13 45.07
CA ALA A 16 -7.65 2.74 43.76
C ALA A 16 -7.85 1.72 42.63
N VAL A 17 -7.54 0.44 42.87
CA VAL A 17 -7.77 -0.67 41.93
C VAL A 17 -9.13 -1.35 42.16
N LEU A 18 -9.83 -1.05 43.27
CA LEU A 18 -11.09 -1.71 43.67
C LEU A 18 -12.37 -0.88 43.41
N LEU A 19 -12.27 0.28 42.76
CA LEU A 19 -13.41 1.14 42.42
C LEU A 19 -13.52 1.47 40.91
N MET A 20 -12.86 0.69 40.05
CA MET A 20 -13.31 0.62 38.66
C MET A 20 -14.67 -0.09 38.66
N PRO A 21 -15.69 0.41 37.93
CA PRO A 21 -16.90 -0.35 37.73
C PRO A 21 -16.48 -1.70 37.15
N LEU A 22 -16.82 -2.79 37.85
CA LEU A 22 -16.83 -4.15 37.33
C LEU A 22 -17.92 -4.26 36.25
N ALA A 23 -17.85 -3.44 35.20
CA ALA A 23 -18.36 -3.86 33.91
C ALA A 23 -17.39 -4.94 33.47
N ALA A 24 -17.80 -6.21 33.62
CA ALA A 24 -17.03 -7.36 33.21
C ALA A 24 -16.54 -7.14 31.78
N GLN A 25 -15.25 -6.82 31.64
CA GLN A 25 -14.59 -6.69 30.35
C GLN A 25 -14.68 -8.05 29.68
N LYS A 26 -15.41 -8.12 28.56
CA LYS A 26 -15.31 -9.28 27.71
C LYS A 26 -14.01 -9.15 26.94
N ALA A 27 -12.99 -9.90 27.37
CA ALA A 27 -11.78 -10.06 26.59
C ALA A 27 -12.14 -10.50 25.16
N PRO A 28 -11.36 -10.10 24.13
CA PRO A 28 -11.52 -10.62 22.78
C PRO A 28 -11.68 -12.14 22.81
N ASN A 29 -12.63 -12.66 22.04
CA ASN A 29 -12.84 -14.10 21.96
C ASN A 29 -11.52 -14.81 21.64
N ALA A 30 -11.22 -15.89 22.36
CA ALA A 30 -9.94 -16.58 22.25
C ALA A 30 -9.69 -17.08 20.81
N GLY A 31 -8.51 -16.75 20.29
CA GLY A 31 -8.09 -17.09 18.92
C GLY A 31 -8.51 -16.10 17.84
N TYR A 32 -9.04 -14.93 18.21
CA TYR A 32 -9.27 -13.80 17.31
C TYR A 32 -8.49 -12.56 17.78
N THR A 33 -7.97 -11.80 16.83
CA THR A 33 -7.33 -10.50 17.04
C THR A 33 -8.38 -9.40 17.18
N ARG A 34 -8.01 -8.28 17.80
CA ARG A 34 -8.90 -7.11 17.96
C ARG A 34 -9.38 -6.49 16.63
N HIS A 35 -8.79 -6.89 15.50
CA HIS A 35 -9.16 -6.39 14.18
C HIS A 35 -10.15 -7.30 13.44
N GLU A 36 -10.59 -8.39 14.06
CA GLU A 36 -11.58 -9.31 13.48
C GLU A 36 -12.93 -9.12 14.17
N LYS A 37 -14.01 -9.05 13.39
CA LYS A 37 -15.37 -8.87 13.94
C LYS A 37 -15.72 -9.94 14.99
N MET A 38 -15.18 -11.14 14.81
CA MET A 38 -15.39 -12.29 15.68
C MET A 38 -14.77 -12.18 17.06
N ALA A 39 -13.86 -11.22 17.29
CA ALA A 39 -13.38 -10.92 18.63
C ALA A 39 -14.50 -10.41 19.55
N TYR A 40 -15.59 -9.88 18.98
CA TYR A 40 -16.57 -9.07 19.72
C TYR A 40 -17.97 -9.71 19.82
N VAL A 41 -18.31 -10.67 18.96
CA VAL A 41 -19.59 -11.42 19.05
C VAL A 41 -19.61 -12.35 20.26
N ASP A 42 -20.77 -12.83 20.71
CA ASP A 42 -20.84 -13.79 21.82
C ASP A 42 -19.99 -15.04 21.54
N GLN A 43 -19.34 -15.59 22.58
CA GLN A 43 -18.35 -16.64 22.42
C GLN A 43 -18.97 -17.94 21.87
N ALA A 44 -20.26 -18.18 22.13
CA ALA A 44 -20.97 -19.34 21.61
C ALA A 44 -21.15 -19.22 20.10
N THR A 45 -21.61 -18.06 19.60
CA THR A 45 -21.65 -17.74 18.17
C THR A 45 -20.26 -17.83 17.55
N ALA A 46 -19.22 -17.30 18.20
CA ALA A 46 -17.87 -17.40 17.68
C ALA A 46 -17.36 -18.84 17.54
N ASN A 47 -17.65 -19.68 18.55
CA ASN A 47 -17.29 -21.08 18.55
C ASN A 47 -18.15 -21.93 17.59
N PHE A 48 -19.36 -21.49 17.28
CA PHE A 48 -20.26 -22.18 16.36
C PHE A 48 -19.95 -21.80 14.91
N VAL A 49 -19.98 -20.51 14.58
CA VAL A 49 -19.82 -20.00 13.21
C VAL A 49 -18.41 -20.25 12.67
N ARG A 50 -17.39 -19.99 13.49
CA ARG A 50 -15.96 -20.17 13.19
C ARG A 50 -15.57 -19.68 11.80
N PRO A 51 -15.63 -18.36 11.52
CA PRO A 51 -15.43 -17.83 10.19
C PRO A 51 -14.06 -18.13 9.60
N GLY A 52 -14.03 -18.10 8.28
CA GLY A 52 -12.89 -18.42 7.44
C GLY A 52 -13.07 -19.77 6.76
N VAL A 53 -12.28 -19.96 5.71
CA VAL A 53 -12.10 -21.25 5.05
C VAL A 53 -10.66 -21.37 4.59
N VAL A 54 -10.05 -22.51 4.91
CA VAL A 54 -8.74 -22.93 4.44
C VAL A 54 -8.96 -24.15 3.56
N VAL A 55 -8.55 -24.05 2.31
CA VAL A 55 -8.59 -25.15 1.34
C VAL A 55 -7.18 -25.65 1.06
N LYS A 56 -7.03 -26.97 0.94
CA LYS A 56 -5.78 -27.62 0.52
C LYS A 56 -6.06 -28.74 -0.46
N ILE A 57 -5.36 -28.75 -1.58
CA ILE A 57 -5.37 -29.89 -2.51
C ILE A 57 -4.38 -30.92 -1.97
N GLN A 58 -4.87 -32.13 -1.71
CA GLN A 58 -4.10 -33.23 -1.14
C GLN A 58 -3.40 -34.06 -2.22
N SER A 59 -4.06 -34.26 -3.36
CA SER A 59 -3.51 -35.01 -4.49
C SER A 59 -4.27 -34.69 -5.77
N ALA A 60 -3.62 -34.88 -6.91
CA ALA A 60 -4.25 -34.79 -8.23
C ALA A 60 -3.70 -35.88 -9.15
N ALA A 61 -4.51 -36.30 -10.14
CA ALA A 61 -4.12 -37.31 -11.11
C ALA A 61 -4.82 -37.09 -12.45
N ILE A 62 -4.17 -37.54 -13.54
CA ILE A 62 -4.75 -37.63 -14.87
C ILE A 62 -4.61 -39.08 -15.35
N ALA A 63 -5.73 -39.76 -15.54
CA ALA A 63 -5.75 -41.13 -16.04
C ALA A 63 -5.39 -41.18 -17.53
N LYS A 64 -5.04 -42.38 -18.03
CA LYS A 64 -4.67 -42.58 -19.44
C LYS A 64 -5.76 -42.20 -20.43
N ASP A 65 -7.03 -42.24 -20.00
CA ASP A 65 -8.17 -41.83 -20.82
C ASP A 65 -8.45 -40.32 -20.76
N GLY A 66 -7.56 -39.56 -20.11
CA GLY A 66 -7.65 -38.11 -19.94
C GLY A 66 -8.49 -37.66 -18.75
N THR A 67 -9.07 -38.57 -17.96
CA THR A 67 -9.88 -38.18 -16.79
C THR A 67 -9.02 -37.51 -15.72
N ILE A 68 -9.39 -36.28 -15.34
CA ILE A 68 -8.67 -35.48 -14.35
C ILE A 68 -9.40 -35.57 -13.01
N THR A 69 -8.66 -35.80 -11.93
CA THR A 69 -9.19 -35.87 -10.56
C THR A 69 -8.33 -35.06 -9.60
N ALA A 70 -8.97 -34.48 -8.58
CA ALA A 70 -8.30 -33.77 -7.49
C ALA A 70 -8.98 -34.09 -6.16
N ARG A 71 -8.22 -34.55 -5.16
CA ARG A 71 -8.67 -34.67 -3.77
C ARG A 71 -8.27 -33.42 -3.03
N TYR A 72 -9.20 -32.82 -2.29
CA TYR A 72 -8.97 -31.61 -1.52
C TYR A 72 -9.69 -31.67 -0.18
N THR A 73 -9.16 -30.90 0.76
CA THR A 73 -9.76 -30.70 2.08
C THR A 73 -10.18 -29.26 2.26
N ILE A 74 -11.30 -29.04 2.96
CA ILE A 74 -11.70 -27.72 3.45
C ILE A 74 -11.86 -27.76 4.96
N THR A 75 -11.29 -26.77 5.61
CA THR A 75 -11.32 -26.58 7.06
C THR A 75 -11.57 -25.13 7.38
N ASP A 76 -11.97 -24.82 8.61
CA ASP A 76 -11.85 -23.45 9.12
C ASP A 76 -10.39 -23.13 9.52
N PRO A 77 -10.06 -21.88 9.87
CA PRO A 77 -8.70 -21.50 10.25
C PRO A 77 -8.12 -22.24 11.47
N LYS A 78 -8.97 -22.89 12.28
CA LYS A 78 -8.58 -23.70 13.44
C LYS A 78 -8.51 -25.19 13.10
N GLY A 79 -8.67 -25.57 11.84
CA GLY A 79 -8.46 -26.92 11.33
C GLY A 79 -9.67 -27.85 11.45
N VAL A 80 -10.86 -27.36 11.81
CA VAL A 80 -12.05 -28.24 11.82
C VAL A 80 -12.58 -28.44 10.40
N PRO A 81 -12.86 -29.69 10.00
CA PRO A 81 -13.43 -30.01 8.69
C PRO A 81 -14.75 -29.29 8.41
N LEU A 82 -14.91 -28.75 7.21
CA LEU A 82 -16.12 -28.03 6.79
C LEU A 82 -16.98 -28.86 5.82
N ASP A 83 -18.29 -28.75 6.00
CA ASP A 83 -19.29 -29.26 5.06
C ASP A 83 -19.44 -28.30 3.88
N LYS A 84 -19.29 -28.83 2.66
CA LYS A 84 -19.48 -28.03 1.44
C LYS A 84 -20.92 -27.57 1.24
N ASP A 85 -21.90 -28.33 1.74
CA ASP A 85 -23.33 -28.07 1.53
C ASP A 85 -23.96 -27.25 2.66
N GLY A 86 -23.19 -26.96 3.73
CA GLY A 86 -23.67 -26.16 4.86
C GLY A 86 -24.73 -26.85 5.72
N ILE A 87 -24.88 -28.17 5.63
CA ILE A 87 -25.89 -28.95 6.38
C ILE A 87 -25.35 -29.27 7.78
N VAL A 88 -24.08 -29.69 7.87
CA VAL A 88 -23.45 -30.12 9.14
C VAL A 88 -22.66 -28.98 9.79
N THR A 89 -22.07 -28.09 9.01
CA THR A 89 -21.32 -26.92 9.51
C THR A 89 -21.93 -25.63 8.98
N PRO A 90 -21.83 -24.50 9.70
CA PRO A 90 -22.40 -23.23 9.24
C PRO A 90 -21.86 -22.80 7.88
N GLY A 91 -22.80 -22.53 6.97
CA GLY A 91 -22.52 -21.95 5.67
C GLY A 91 -22.10 -22.94 4.59
N THR A 92 -22.58 -22.72 3.37
CA THR A 92 -22.13 -23.48 2.20
C THR A 92 -20.70 -23.11 1.83
N ALA A 93 -19.92 -24.05 1.32
CA ALA A 93 -18.53 -23.83 0.89
C ALA A 93 -18.25 -24.46 -0.48
N PRO A 94 -18.93 -24.01 -1.56
CA PRO A 94 -18.70 -24.52 -2.90
C PRO A 94 -17.26 -24.27 -3.39
N ALA A 95 -16.71 -25.26 -4.07
CA ALA A 95 -15.40 -25.21 -4.71
C ALA A 95 -15.50 -24.99 -6.23
N SER A 96 -14.59 -24.20 -6.78
CA SER A 96 -14.36 -24.05 -8.22
C SER A 96 -12.92 -24.46 -8.53
N LEU A 97 -12.73 -25.32 -9.53
CA LEU A 97 -11.42 -25.87 -9.87
C LEU A 97 -11.03 -25.60 -11.33
N ILE A 98 -9.75 -25.44 -11.57
CA ILE A 98 -9.11 -25.26 -12.88
C ILE A 98 -7.96 -26.26 -13.02
N CYS A 99 -7.73 -26.77 -14.23
CA CYS A 99 -6.57 -27.61 -14.53
C CYS A 99 -5.76 -27.01 -15.67
N ALA A 100 -4.45 -26.86 -15.45
CA ALA A 100 -3.49 -26.36 -16.43
C ALA A 100 -2.22 -27.22 -16.46
N TYR A 101 -1.36 -26.99 -17.44
CA TYR A 101 -0.06 -27.62 -17.56
C TYR A 101 0.96 -26.68 -18.20
N ILE A 102 2.25 -26.95 -17.99
CA ILE A 102 3.34 -26.25 -18.67
C ILE A 102 3.83 -27.18 -19.79
N PRO A 103 3.64 -26.84 -21.07
CA PRO A 103 4.12 -27.67 -22.17
C PRO A 103 5.63 -27.87 -22.12
N LYS A 104 6.12 -28.96 -22.70
CA LYS A 104 7.54 -29.30 -22.72
C LYS A 104 8.37 -28.16 -23.31
N GLY A 105 9.41 -27.73 -22.58
CA GLY A 105 10.29 -26.63 -22.98
C GLY A 105 9.69 -25.23 -22.85
N GLN A 106 8.47 -25.09 -22.31
CA GLN A 106 7.82 -23.82 -22.04
C GLN A 106 7.90 -23.44 -20.56
N THR A 107 7.55 -22.19 -20.25
CA THR A 107 7.52 -21.65 -18.88
C THR A 107 6.15 -21.11 -18.46
N GLN A 108 5.20 -21.07 -19.39
CA GLN A 108 3.85 -20.56 -19.21
C GLN A 108 2.86 -21.71 -19.06
N PHE A 109 1.83 -21.49 -18.23
CA PHE A 109 0.70 -22.42 -18.17
C PHE A 109 -0.17 -22.31 -19.42
N VAL A 110 -0.76 -23.43 -19.81
CA VAL A 110 -1.85 -23.57 -20.77
C VAL A 110 -2.95 -24.35 -20.06
N SER A 111 -4.17 -23.81 -20.03
CA SER A 111 -5.29 -24.43 -19.31
C SER A 111 -6.04 -25.44 -20.17
N TYR A 112 -6.33 -26.62 -19.60
CA TYR A 112 -7.25 -27.60 -20.20
C TYR A 112 -8.69 -27.15 -20.08
N THR A 113 -9.07 -26.65 -18.90
CA THR A 113 -10.41 -26.14 -18.63
C THR A 113 -10.56 -24.76 -19.28
N THR A 114 -11.39 -24.71 -20.32
CA THR A 114 -11.59 -23.52 -21.13
C THR A 114 -13.07 -23.29 -21.40
N THR A 115 -13.39 -22.05 -21.75
CA THR A 115 -14.70 -21.67 -22.26
C THR A 115 -14.54 -20.83 -23.51
N VAL A 116 -15.46 -20.96 -24.46
CA VAL A 116 -15.51 -20.10 -25.65
C VAL A 116 -16.50 -18.98 -25.38
N LEU A 117 -16.01 -17.74 -25.36
CA LEU A 117 -16.83 -16.55 -25.14
C LEU A 117 -16.97 -15.75 -26.43
N LYS A 118 -18.20 -15.37 -26.75
CA LYS A 118 -18.51 -14.38 -27.78
C LYS A 118 -18.44 -12.97 -27.15
N PRO A 119 -18.15 -11.93 -27.95
CA PRO A 119 -18.33 -10.57 -27.45
C PRO A 119 -19.80 -10.37 -27.03
N SER A 120 -19.97 -9.60 -25.95
CA SER A 120 -21.25 -9.33 -25.29
C SER A 120 -21.65 -7.86 -25.31
N ILE A 121 -20.74 -6.95 -25.69
CA ILE A 121 -21.07 -5.55 -25.96
C ILE A 121 -22.01 -5.48 -27.16
N PRO A 122 -23.15 -4.76 -27.07
CA PRO A 122 -24.08 -4.61 -28.19
C PRO A 122 -23.38 -4.07 -29.45
N GLY A 123 -23.59 -4.75 -30.59
CA GLY A 123 -23.02 -4.36 -31.88
C GLY A 123 -21.56 -4.79 -32.11
N ASN A 124 -20.92 -5.43 -31.14
CA ASN A 124 -19.55 -5.91 -31.30
C ASN A 124 -19.51 -7.21 -32.13
N THR A 125 -18.69 -7.23 -33.18
CA THR A 125 -18.56 -8.33 -34.16
C THR A 125 -17.23 -9.07 -34.07
N ASN A 126 -16.45 -8.85 -33.01
CA ASN A 126 -15.21 -9.56 -32.78
C ASN A 126 -15.40 -11.09 -32.79
N PRO A 127 -14.38 -11.85 -33.25
CA PRO A 127 -14.44 -13.30 -33.21
C PRO A 127 -14.47 -13.81 -31.76
N ALA A 128 -15.19 -14.92 -31.55
CA ALA A 128 -15.20 -15.59 -30.27
C ALA A 128 -13.78 -16.00 -29.84
N GLN A 129 -13.48 -15.85 -28.55
CA GLN A 129 -12.19 -16.19 -27.97
C GLN A 129 -12.32 -17.39 -27.05
N THR A 130 -11.32 -18.28 -27.10
CA THR A 130 -11.17 -19.32 -26.08
C THR A 130 -10.43 -18.71 -24.89
N GLN A 131 -10.97 -18.90 -23.69
CA GLN A 131 -10.35 -18.41 -22.46
C GLN A 131 -10.15 -19.57 -21.50
N ALA A 132 -9.07 -19.53 -20.73
CA ALA A 132 -8.97 -20.36 -19.54
C ALA A 132 -10.12 -20.05 -18.58
N ALA A 133 -10.71 -21.09 -17.99
CA ALA A 133 -11.81 -20.97 -17.04
C ALA A 133 -11.81 -22.14 -16.06
N ASN A 134 -12.63 -22.03 -15.02
CA ASN A 134 -12.89 -23.19 -14.16
C ASN A 134 -13.65 -24.27 -14.95
N ASP A 135 -13.53 -25.52 -14.51
CA ASP A 135 -14.34 -26.62 -15.01
C ASP A 135 -15.83 -26.34 -14.75
N SER A 136 -16.68 -26.76 -15.69
CA SER A 136 -18.12 -26.65 -15.57
C SER A 136 -18.75 -28.03 -15.76
N GLY A 137 -19.45 -28.51 -14.73
CA GLY A 137 -20.15 -29.79 -14.75
C GLY A 137 -19.34 -31.00 -14.29
N GLY A 138 -18.18 -30.81 -13.67
CA GLY A 138 -17.51 -31.87 -12.92
C GLY A 138 -18.29 -32.32 -11.68
N VAL A 139 -17.91 -33.47 -11.13
CA VAL A 139 -18.63 -34.17 -10.06
C VAL A 139 -17.80 -34.17 -8.78
N VAL A 140 -18.41 -33.76 -7.66
CA VAL A 140 -17.81 -33.87 -6.32
C VAL A 140 -18.29 -35.15 -5.66
N THR A 141 -17.36 -35.98 -5.18
CA THR A 141 -17.62 -37.11 -4.29
C THR A 141 -17.13 -36.78 -2.89
N THR A 142 -17.97 -36.99 -1.88
CA THR A 142 -17.59 -36.82 -0.47
C THR A 142 -16.89 -38.08 0.02
N ASN A 143 -15.63 -37.96 0.43
CA ASN A 143 -14.87 -39.06 1.04
C ASN A 143 -15.15 -39.11 2.55
N ALA A 144 -15.14 -37.94 3.19
CA ALA A 144 -15.49 -37.70 4.58
C ALA A 144 -15.87 -36.21 4.75
N LEU A 145 -16.36 -35.81 5.93
CA LEU A 145 -16.58 -34.40 6.24
C LEU A 145 -15.27 -33.61 6.03
N GLY A 146 -15.32 -32.55 5.23
CA GLY A 146 -14.16 -31.74 4.88
C GLY A 146 -13.14 -32.38 3.94
N ASP A 147 -13.41 -33.57 3.38
CA ASP A 147 -12.54 -34.27 2.43
C ASP A 147 -13.34 -34.73 1.21
N TYR A 148 -12.97 -34.19 0.05
CA TYR A 148 -13.73 -34.33 -1.18
C TYR A 148 -12.81 -34.67 -2.35
N THR A 149 -13.35 -35.44 -3.29
CA THR A 149 -12.72 -35.69 -4.59
C THR A 149 -13.54 -35.03 -5.68
N TYR A 150 -12.93 -34.13 -6.45
CA TYR A 150 -13.50 -33.56 -7.66
C TYR A 150 -13.03 -34.36 -8.89
N THR A 151 -13.96 -34.83 -9.69
CA THR A 151 -13.70 -35.40 -11.02
C THR A 151 -14.14 -34.39 -12.06
N PHE A 152 -13.21 -33.90 -12.86
CA PHE A 152 -13.49 -32.90 -13.87
C PHE A 152 -14.37 -33.49 -14.98
N LYS A 153 -15.27 -32.66 -15.53
CA LYS A 153 -15.94 -32.99 -16.79
C LYS A 153 -14.96 -32.83 -17.95
N THR A 154 -14.14 -31.79 -17.90
CA THR A 154 -13.04 -31.61 -18.85
C THR A 154 -12.05 -32.76 -18.74
N LYS A 155 -11.70 -33.35 -19.89
CA LYS A 155 -10.62 -34.34 -19.99
C LYS A 155 -9.37 -33.70 -20.59
N ALA A 156 -8.21 -34.15 -20.15
CA ALA A 156 -6.98 -33.94 -20.89
C ALA A 156 -7.07 -34.68 -22.26
N PRO A 157 -6.40 -34.18 -23.32
CA PRO A 157 -6.33 -34.88 -24.59
C PRO A 157 -5.76 -36.28 -24.42
N ALA A 158 -6.18 -37.26 -25.24
CA ALA A 158 -5.72 -38.65 -25.12
C ALA A 158 -4.19 -38.83 -25.26
N ASN A 159 -3.52 -37.86 -25.87
CA ASN A 159 -2.07 -37.81 -26.08
C ASN A 159 -1.37 -36.76 -25.19
N PHE A 160 -1.96 -36.38 -24.04
CA PHE A 160 -1.31 -35.46 -23.11
C PHE A 160 0.07 -35.98 -22.67
N ASP A 161 1.00 -35.05 -22.45
CA ASP A 161 2.36 -35.40 -22.01
C ASP A 161 2.36 -35.64 -20.49
N ALA A 162 2.34 -36.89 -20.07
CA ALA A 162 2.34 -37.25 -18.66
C ALA A 162 3.66 -36.91 -17.92
N THR A 163 4.70 -36.46 -18.62
CA THR A 163 6.03 -36.17 -18.06
C THR A 163 6.24 -34.70 -17.69
N VAL A 164 5.31 -33.82 -18.07
CA VAL A 164 5.39 -32.38 -17.77
C VAL A 164 4.58 -31.98 -16.55
N THR A 165 4.88 -30.80 -16.00
CA THR A 165 4.18 -30.27 -14.83
C THR A 165 2.76 -29.85 -15.18
N HIS A 166 1.83 -30.34 -14.38
CA HIS A 166 0.42 -30.00 -14.35
C HIS A 166 0.09 -29.28 -13.04
N ALA A 167 -0.96 -28.48 -13.05
CA ALA A 167 -1.42 -27.74 -11.88
C ALA A 167 -2.94 -27.82 -11.75
N ILE A 168 -3.42 -28.14 -10.55
CA ILE A 168 -4.81 -27.91 -10.16
C ILE A 168 -4.86 -26.64 -9.31
N GLY A 169 -5.72 -25.70 -9.68
CA GLY A 169 -6.09 -24.58 -8.84
C GLY A 169 -7.48 -24.76 -8.27
N ILE A 170 -7.68 -24.36 -7.02
CA ILE A 170 -8.98 -24.38 -6.35
C ILE A 170 -9.27 -23.02 -5.71
N SER A 171 -10.52 -22.59 -5.81
CA SER A 171 -11.08 -21.50 -5.02
C SER A 171 -12.33 -22.00 -4.29
N VAL A 172 -12.42 -21.72 -2.99
CA VAL A 172 -13.58 -22.02 -2.16
C VAL A 172 -14.08 -20.71 -1.56
N ARG A 173 -15.39 -20.48 -1.67
CA ARG A 173 -16.08 -19.38 -0.99
C ARG A 173 -17.04 -19.95 0.03
N ARG A 174 -16.84 -19.61 1.30
CA ARG A 174 -17.78 -19.96 2.36
C ARG A 174 -18.82 -18.85 2.53
N ASP A 175 -20.10 -19.20 2.50
CA ASP A 175 -21.18 -18.24 2.71
C ASP A 175 -21.72 -18.35 4.14
N LEU A 176 -21.48 -17.32 4.96
CA LEU A 176 -21.95 -17.24 6.34
C LEU A 176 -22.97 -16.11 6.53
N SER A 177 -23.57 -15.61 5.44
CA SER A 177 -24.49 -14.47 5.49
C SER A 177 -25.73 -14.70 6.36
N GLU A 178 -26.12 -15.96 6.57
CA GLU A 178 -27.18 -16.35 7.52
C GLU A 178 -26.80 -16.06 8.98
N PHE A 179 -25.50 -16.11 9.30
CA PHE A 179 -25.01 -16.06 10.69
C PHE A 179 -24.38 -14.72 11.06
N ILE A 180 -23.64 -14.11 10.14
CA ILE A 180 -22.85 -12.91 10.40
C ILE A 180 -22.80 -11.97 9.19
N GLN A 181 -22.69 -10.68 9.47
CA GLN A 181 -22.26 -9.69 8.48
C GLN A 181 -20.74 -9.73 8.36
N GLN A 182 -20.24 -9.89 7.14
CA GLN A 182 -18.82 -10.13 6.89
C GLN A 182 -18.38 -9.50 5.58
N ASP A 183 -17.08 -9.26 5.48
CA ASP A 183 -16.49 -8.82 4.23
C ASP A 183 -16.38 -10.00 3.27
N GLU A 184 -16.70 -9.80 1.98
CA GLU A 184 -16.86 -10.88 1.01
C GLU A 184 -15.59 -11.73 0.81
N TRP A 185 -14.42 -11.15 1.04
CA TRP A 185 -13.10 -11.79 0.89
C TRP A 185 -12.66 -12.60 2.11
N ALA A 186 -13.21 -12.32 3.30
CA ALA A 186 -12.80 -12.97 4.56
C ALA A 186 -13.13 -14.48 4.59
N GLN A 187 -13.95 -14.94 3.65
CA GLN A 187 -14.42 -16.33 3.53
C GLN A 187 -13.91 -17.02 2.27
N ILE A 188 -12.73 -16.63 1.79
CA ILE A 188 -12.16 -17.16 0.56
C ILE A 188 -10.88 -17.92 0.86
N GLY A 189 -10.81 -19.16 0.36
CA GLY A 189 -9.61 -19.98 0.37
C GLY A 189 -9.18 -20.28 -1.06
N ASN A 190 -7.90 -20.09 -1.38
CA ASN A 190 -7.32 -20.51 -2.65
C ASN A 190 -6.13 -21.44 -2.40
N ASP A 191 -5.92 -22.41 -3.28
CA ASP A 191 -4.74 -23.27 -3.25
C ASP A 191 -4.38 -23.73 -4.66
N VAL A 192 -3.11 -24.05 -4.88
CA VAL A 192 -2.60 -24.57 -6.14
C VAL A 192 -1.65 -25.73 -5.86
N PHE A 193 -1.85 -26.84 -6.58
CA PHE A 193 -1.06 -28.04 -6.45
C PHE A 193 -0.42 -28.42 -7.78
N ASN A 194 0.91 -28.40 -7.82
CA ASN A 194 1.69 -28.83 -8.98
C ASN A 194 2.04 -30.31 -8.87
N PHE A 195 1.93 -31.06 -9.96
CA PHE A 195 2.23 -32.49 -10.02
C PHE A 195 2.68 -32.91 -11.43
N VAL A 196 3.27 -34.10 -11.54
CA VAL A 196 3.56 -34.74 -12.84
C VAL A 196 2.77 -36.05 -12.88
N PRO A 197 1.88 -36.26 -13.87
CA PRO A 197 0.99 -37.43 -13.90
C PRO A 197 1.71 -38.79 -13.87
N ASP A 198 2.94 -38.89 -14.38
CA ASP A 198 3.73 -40.13 -14.34
C ASP A 198 4.38 -40.44 -12.97
N GLY A 199 4.20 -39.56 -11.98
CA GLY A 199 4.77 -39.68 -10.63
C GLY A 199 6.19 -39.12 -10.47
N SER A 200 6.79 -38.58 -11.52
CA SER A 200 8.09 -37.91 -11.45
C SER A 200 8.01 -36.64 -10.58
N PRO A 201 9.14 -36.20 -9.98
CA PRO A 201 9.18 -34.93 -9.26
C PRO A 201 8.87 -33.73 -10.16
N VAL A 202 8.14 -32.75 -9.64
CA VAL A 202 7.93 -31.45 -10.30
C VAL A 202 9.27 -30.73 -10.41
N LYS A 203 9.69 -30.40 -11.64
CA LYS A 203 10.93 -29.67 -11.92
C LYS A 203 10.70 -28.30 -12.55
N VAL A 204 9.56 -28.09 -13.20
CA VAL A 204 9.23 -26.86 -13.90
C VAL A 204 8.03 -26.22 -13.22
N THR A 205 8.19 -24.99 -12.75
CA THR A 205 7.11 -24.22 -12.10
C THR A 205 7.03 -22.83 -12.70
N ARG A 206 5.92 -22.12 -12.45
CA ARG A 206 5.78 -20.70 -12.73
C ARG A 206 5.52 -19.93 -11.44
N ASN A 207 6.59 -19.47 -10.81
CA ASN A 207 6.59 -18.70 -9.56
C ASN A 207 7.51 -17.47 -9.71
N VAL A 208 6.95 -16.40 -10.29
CA VAL A 208 7.67 -15.15 -10.61
C VAL A 208 7.42 -14.07 -9.57
N VAL A 209 6.19 -13.93 -9.08
CA VAL A 209 5.79 -13.00 -8.03
C VAL A 209 4.80 -13.71 -7.11
N PRO A 210 5.04 -13.77 -5.79
CA PRO A 210 4.12 -14.42 -4.85
C PRO A 210 3.04 -13.44 -4.39
N THR A 211 1.87 -13.96 -3.99
CA THR A 211 0.74 -13.15 -3.48
C THR A 211 1.11 -12.18 -2.37
N ALA A 212 2.01 -12.59 -1.48
CA ALA A 212 2.47 -11.77 -0.35
C ALA A 212 3.14 -10.46 -0.77
N VAL A 213 3.70 -10.38 -1.98
CA VAL A 213 4.27 -9.12 -2.50
C VAL A 213 3.16 -8.16 -2.93
N CYS A 214 2.12 -8.66 -3.60
CA CYS A 214 0.94 -7.86 -3.96
C CYS A 214 0.24 -7.31 -2.72
N ASN A 215 0.13 -8.13 -1.67
CA ASN A 215 -0.46 -7.73 -0.39
C ASN A 215 0.42 -6.76 0.44
N GLY A 216 1.58 -6.37 -0.07
CA GLY A 216 2.35 -5.25 0.48
C GLY A 216 1.60 -3.92 0.33
N CYS A 217 0.88 -3.76 -0.79
CA CYS A 217 0.02 -2.61 -1.07
C CYS A 217 -1.47 -2.96 -0.94
N HIS A 218 -1.88 -4.09 -1.53
CA HIS A 218 -3.25 -4.59 -1.41
C HIS A 218 -3.51 -5.24 -0.06
N ASP A 219 -4.77 -5.32 0.37
CA ASP A 219 -5.08 -5.96 1.65
C ASP A 219 -6.54 -6.44 1.76
N PRO A 220 -6.83 -7.68 1.35
CA PRO A 220 -6.02 -8.53 0.48
C PRO A 220 -6.10 -8.06 -0.99
N LEU A 221 -5.26 -8.63 -1.86
CA LEU A 221 -5.49 -8.60 -3.30
C LEU A 221 -6.81 -9.30 -3.63
N ILE A 222 -7.67 -8.64 -4.40
CA ILE A 222 -9.00 -9.15 -4.75
C ILE A 222 -9.21 -9.12 -6.26
N GLY A 223 -9.54 -10.28 -6.82
CA GLY A 223 -9.97 -10.47 -8.20
C GLY A 223 -11.35 -11.13 -8.29
N HIS A 224 -12.09 -10.83 -9.37
CA HIS A 224 -13.37 -11.44 -9.69
C HIS A 224 -14.41 -11.41 -8.56
N GLY A 225 -14.61 -10.25 -7.92
CA GLY A 225 -15.59 -10.07 -6.85
C GLY A 225 -15.27 -10.87 -5.60
N GLY A 226 -14.01 -10.84 -5.13
CA GLY A 226 -13.58 -11.49 -3.89
C GLY A 226 -13.08 -12.93 -4.06
N SER A 227 -13.58 -13.66 -5.04
CA SER A 227 -13.36 -15.11 -5.14
C SER A 227 -11.95 -15.58 -5.51
N ARG A 228 -11.06 -14.69 -5.97
CA ARG A 228 -9.66 -15.01 -6.31
C ARG A 228 -8.75 -14.01 -5.62
N ILE A 229 -7.90 -14.49 -4.72
CA ILE A 229 -7.02 -13.69 -3.87
C ILE A 229 -5.56 -14.12 -3.97
N ALA A 230 -5.26 -15.21 -4.69
CA ALA A 230 -3.91 -15.74 -4.84
C ALA A 230 -3.39 -15.62 -6.28
N VAL A 231 -2.25 -14.95 -6.46
CA VAL A 231 -1.50 -14.84 -7.72
C VAL A 231 -1.18 -16.21 -8.30
N GLU A 232 -0.83 -17.17 -7.43
CA GLU A 232 -0.52 -18.53 -7.82
C GLU A 232 -1.70 -19.19 -8.55
N LEU A 233 -2.95 -18.85 -8.17
CA LEU A 233 -4.16 -19.27 -8.86
C LEU A 233 -4.40 -18.44 -10.14
N CYS A 234 -4.18 -17.13 -10.09
CA CYS A 234 -4.41 -16.22 -11.21
C CYS A 234 -3.67 -16.67 -12.47
N VAL A 235 -2.41 -17.10 -12.34
CA VAL A 235 -1.56 -17.50 -13.49
C VAL A 235 -2.00 -18.78 -14.20
N LEU A 236 -2.98 -19.52 -13.66
CA LEU A 236 -3.61 -20.64 -14.37
C LEU A 236 -4.65 -20.14 -15.39
N CYS A 237 -5.31 -19.00 -15.11
CA CYS A 237 -6.28 -18.38 -16.01
C CYS A 237 -5.63 -17.32 -16.92
N HIS A 238 -4.84 -16.44 -16.32
CA HIS A 238 -4.22 -15.29 -16.96
C HIS A 238 -2.93 -15.70 -17.68
N THR A 239 -3.12 -16.43 -18.78
CA THR A 239 -2.07 -16.98 -19.65
C THR A 239 -2.17 -16.35 -21.04
N PRO A 240 -1.16 -16.52 -21.92
CA PRO A 240 -1.20 -16.01 -23.28
C PRO A 240 -2.39 -16.51 -24.12
N GLN A 241 -3.01 -17.62 -23.71
CA GLN A 241 -4.19 -18.18 -24.40
C GLN A 241 -5.47 -17.35 -24.16
N THR A 242 -5.49 -16.50 -23.14
CA THR A 242 -6.71 -15.82 -22.69
C THR A 242 -6.78 -14.40 -23.23
N ILE A 243 -7.73 -14.17 -24.16
CA ILE A 243 -7.99 -12.86 -24.75
C ILE A 243 -9.44 -12.46 -24.46
N ASN A 244 -9.68 -11.21 -24.07
CA ASN A 244 -11.03 -10.70 -23.89
C ASN A 244 -11.71 -10.54 -25.26
N PRO A 245 -12.83 -11.22 -25.57
CA PRO A 245 -13.46 -11.13 -26.89
C PRO A 245 -14.06 -9.76 -27.18
N ASP A 246 -14.45 -9.02 -26.13
CA ASP A 246 -15.09 -7.71 -26.28
C ASP A 246 -14.07 -6.63 -26.64
N THR A 247 -12.88 -6.65 -26.05
CA THR A 247 -11.88 -5.60 -26.22
C THR A 247 -10.66 -6.04 -27.04
N MET A 248 -10.52 -7.34 -27.30
CA MET A 248 -9.33 -7.97 -27.88
C MET A 248 -8.04 -7.76 -27.06
N GLU A 249 -8.16 -7.28 -25.83
CA GLU A 249 -7.04 -7.11 -24.91
C GLU A 249 -6.60 -8.47 -24.37
N SER A 250 -5.29 -8.70 -24.36
CA SER A 250 -4.70 -9.87 -23.72
C SER A 250 -4.97 -9.82 -22.21
N GLN A 251 -5.35 -10.97 -21.66
CA GLN A 251 -5.49 -11.17 -20.22
C GLN A 251 -4.30 -11.95 -19.66
N ASP A 252 -3.21 -12.08 -20.41
CA ASP A 252 -1.98 -12.69 -19.90
C ASP A 252 -1.46 -11.90 -18.68
N MET A 253 -1.04 -12.60 -17.63
CA MET A 253 -0.69 -12.00 -16.34
C MET A 253 0.32 -10.85 -16.45
N PRO A 254 1.48 -10.97 -17.13
CA PRO A 254 2.40 -9.85 -17.29
C PRO A 254 1.79 -8.68 -18.08
N VAL A 255 0.92 -8.93 -19.07
CA VAL A 255 0.31 -7.86 -19.87
C VAL A 255 -0.71 -7.09 -19.03
N LEU A 256 -1.64 -7.82 -18.40
CA LEU A 256 -2.72 -7.27 -17.61
C LEU A 256 -2.18 -6.45 -16.44
N ILE A 257 -1.29 -7.02 -15.64
CA ILE A 257 -0.82 -6.38 -14.41
C ILE A 257 0.05 -5.16 -14.71
N HIS A 258 0.95 -5.23 -15.70
CA HIS A 258 1.74 -4.06 -16.09
C HIS A 258 0.87 -2.93 -16.62
N LYS A 259 -0.12 -3.23 -17.49
CA LYS A 259 -1.03 -2.21 -18.01
C LYS A 259 -1.89 -1.56 -16.92
N ILE A 260 -2.42 -2.35 -15.97
CA ILE A 260 -3.17 -1.82 -14.82
C ILE A 260 -2.31 -0.82 -14.03
N HIS A 261 -1.07 -1.19 -13.68
CA HIS A 261 -0.22 -0.36 -12.82
C HIS A 261 0.43 0.82 -13.57
N MET A 262 0.62 0.70 -14.89
CA MET A 262 0.93 1.86 -15.73
C MET A 262 -0.25 2.82 -15.76
N GLY A 263 -1.49 2.31 -15.93
CA GLY A 263 -2.73 3.08 -15.86
C GLY A 263 -2.66 4.37 -16.67
N LYS A 264 -2.80 5.52 -15.99
CA LYS A 264 -2.73 6.86 -16.61
C LYS A 264 -1.40 7.18 -17.29
N ASN A 265 -0.37 6.37 -17.02
CA ASN A 265 0.97 6.56 -17.54
C ASN A 265 1.24 5.79 -18.83
N LEU A 266 0.34 4.89 -19.24
CA LEU A 266 0.43 4.19 -20.51
C LEU A 266 0.56 5.20 -21.66
N PRO A 267 1.51 5.02 -22.60
CA PRO A 267 1.61 5.85 -23.79
C PRO A 267 0.29 5.98 -24.55
N SER A 268 -0.46 4.88 -24.71
CA SER A 268 -1.78 4.88 -25.34
C SER A 268 -2.80 5.75 -24.60
N VAL A 269 -2.85 5.68 -23.27
CA VAL A 269 -3.75 6.49 -22.44
C VAL A 269 -3.37 7.97 -22.48
N LYS A 270 -2.07 8.29 -22.41
CA LYS A 270 -1.58 9.67 -22.58
C LYS A 270 -1.94 10.27 -23.94
N SER A 271 -2.09 9.43 -24.97
CA SER A 271 -2.51 9.85 -26.31
C SER A 271 -4.04 9.98 -26.46
N GLY A 272 -4.82 9.86 -25.37
CA GLY A 272 -6.28 9.96 -25.36
C GLY A 272 -7.01 8.62 -25.50
N GLY A 273 -6.26 7.51 -25.54
CA GLY A 273 -6.82 6.16 -25.48
C GLY A 273 -7.31 5.79 -24.09
N LYS A 274 -7.83 4.56 -23.94
CA LYS A 274 -8.25 4.00 -22.65
C LYS A 274 -7.84 2.55 -22.54
N TYR A 275 -7.43 2.11 -21.35
CA TYR A 275 -7.24 0.69 -21.05
C TYR A 275 -8.40 0.18 -20.21
N ARG A 276 -9.31 -0.54 -20.85
CA ARG A 276 -10.57 -1.01 -20.24
C ARG A 276 -10.83 -2.45 -20.60
N ILE A 277 -11.36 -3.19 -19.64
CA ILE A 277 -11.79 -4.58 -19.83
C ILE A 277 -13.30 -4.64 -19.63
N TRP A 278 -14.00 -5.26 -20.57
CA TRP A 278 -15.43 -5.54 -20.43
C TRP A 278 -15.61 -6.95 -19.87
N HIS A 279 -16.39 -7.06 -18.79
CA HIS A 279 -16.69 -8.35 -18.17
C HIS A 279 -18.07 -8.33 -17.55
N ARG A 280 -18.90 -9.35 -17.86
CA ARG A 280 -20.23 -9.56 -17.25
C ARG A 280 -21.15 -8.33 -17.28
N GLY A 281 -21.15 -7.59 -18.38
CA GLY A 281 -22.04 -6.44 -18.56
C GLY A 281 -21.52 -5.12 -17.98
N ALA A 282 -20.28 -5.09 -17.47
CA ALA A 282 -19.69 -3.89 -16.87
C ALA A 282 -18.28 -3.60 -17.41
N TRP A 283 -17.93 -2.32 -17.42
CA TRP A 283 -16.57 -1.84 -17.68
C TRP A 283 -15.75 -1.84 -16.39
N SER A 284 -14.53 -2.37 -16.48
CA SER A 284 -13.44 -2.02 -15.57
C SER A 284 -12.49 -1.09 -16.33
N ASP A 285 -12.43 0.18 -15.92
CA ASP A 285 -11.55 1.19 -16.51
C ASP A 285 -10.33 1.38 -15.61
N PHE A 286 -9.14 1.09 -16.16
CA PHE A 286 -7.87 1.22 -15.43
C PHE A 286 -7.08 2.45 -15.89
N SER A 287 -7.67 3.29 -16.74
CA SER A 287 -6.99 4.43 -17.36
C SER A 287 -6.59 5.51 -16.35
N ASP A 288 -7.26 5.59 -15.19
CA ASP A 288 -6.96 6.59 -14.16
C ASP A 288 -6.10 6.04 -13.02
N VAL A 289 -5.79 4.73 -13.03
CA VAL A 289 -4.95 4.09 -12.01
C VAL A 289 -3.59 4.78 -11.97
N GLY A 290 -3.17 5.16 -10.77
CA GLY A 290 -1.87 5.75 -10.49
C GLY A 290 -1.10 4.91 -9.49
N PHE A 291 0.16 4.61 -9.82
CA PHE A 291 1.06 3.94 -8.88
C PHE A 291 1.37 4.87 -7.69
N PRO A 292 1.29 4.40 -6.43
CA PRO A 292 1.39 5.27 -5.24
C PRO A 292 2.66 6.11 -5.17
N SER A 293 3.77 5.59 -5.70
CA SER A 293 5.08 6.24 -5.66
C SER A 293 5.32 7.23 -6.79
N GLY A 294 4.48 7.26 -7.83
CA GLY A 294 4.72 8.03 -9.05
C GLY A 294 5.24 7.20 -10.21
N VAL A 295 5.49 7.88 -11.33
CA VAL A 295 5.75 7.27 -12.65
C VAL A 295 7.17 6.77 -12.81
N ASP A 296 8.13 7.43 -12.15
CA ASP A 296 9.53 7.03 -12.23
C ASP A 296 9.77 5.78 -11.37
N GLU A 297 9.05 5.65 -10.27
CA GLU A 297 9.13 4.54 -9.35
C GLU A 297 8.53 3.25 -9.93
N LEU A 298 7.67 3.33 -10.95
CA LEU A 298 7.27 2.16 -11.76
C LEU A 298 8.47 1.44 -12.41
N LYS A 299 9.60 2.14 -12.59
CA LYS A 299 10.86 1.54 -13.06
C LYS A 299 11.53 0.67 -11.99
N THR A 300 11.09 0.74 -10.73
CA THR A 300 11.61 -0.08 -9.64
C THR A 300 10.96 -1.46 -9.68
N CYS A 301 11.39 -2.30 -10.62
CA CYS A 301 10.82 -3.63 -10.86
C CYS A 301 10.74 -4.49 -9.59
N THR A 302 11.69 -4.32 -8.66
CA THR A 302 11.80 -5.06 -7.40
C THR A 302 10.70 -4.76 -6.39
N VAL A 303 9.86 -3.73 -6.61
CA VAL A 303 8.64 -3.56 -5.81
C VAL A 303 7.74 -4.78 -5.94
N CYS A 304 7.59 -5.32 -7.16
CA CYS A 304 6.80 -6.53 -7.44
C CYS A 304 7.69 -7.78 -7.61
N HIS A 305 8.82 -7.67 -8.30
CA HIS A 305 9.66 -8.82 -8.65
C HIS A 305 10.66 -9.16 -7.54
N GLN A 306 10.17 -9.79 -6.48
CA GLN A 306 10.95 -10.20 -5.33
C GLN A 306 10.32 -11.41 -4.62
N LYS A 307 11.06 -12.01 -3.69
CA LYS A 307 10.58 -13.08 -2.78
C LYS A 307 10.07 -14.36 -3.48
N ALA A 308 10.42 -14.58 -4.75
CA ALA A 308 10.11 -15.80 -5.49
C ALA A 308 11.36 -16.36 -6.22
N PRO A 309 11.46 -17.69 -6.42
CA PRO A 309 12.61 -18.31 -7.07
C PRO A 309 12.87 -17.80 -8.50
N GLN A 310 11.82 -17.43 -9.24
CA GLN A 310 11.94 -16.91 -10.60
C GLN A 310 11.75 -15.39 -10.68
N ALA A 311 11.88 -14.68 -9.55
CA ALA A 311 11.72 -13.23 -9.51
C ALA A 311 12.63 -12.51 -10.52
N GLY A 312 13.85 -12.98 -10.75
CA GLY A 312 14.80 -12.39 -11.71
C GLY A 312 14.40 -12.47 -13.19
N GLN A 313 13.32 -13.19 -13.55
CA GLN A 313 12.91 -13.32 -14.95
C GLN A 313 12.55 -11.99 -15.62
N PHE A 314 12.15 -10.95 -14.87
CA PHE A 314 11.90 -9.63 -15.47
C PHE A 314 13.13 -9.07 -16.19
N ALA A 315 14.33 -9.40 -15.70
CA ALA A 315 15.60 -8.93 -16.26
C ALA A 315 16.17 -9.87 -17.32
N THR A 316 15.92 -11.18 -17.20
CA THR A 316 16.59 -12.19 -18.03
C THR A 316 15.73 -12.74 -19.18
N VAL A 317 14.43 -12.48 -19.18
CA VAL A 317 13.49 -13.00 -20.19
C VAL A 317 12.64 -11.85 -20.78
N PRO A 318 13.27 -10.90 -21.51
CA PRO A 318 12.53 -9.86 -22.22
C PRO A 318 11.65 -10.50 -23.30
N THR A 319 10.38 -10.10 -23.33
CA THR A 319 9.40 -10.57 -24.32
C THR A 319 8.57 -9.39 -24.80
N ARG A 320 8.11 -9.44 -26.05
CA ARG A 320 7.23 -8.38 -26.60
C ARG A 320 5.97 -8.20 -25.77
N ALA A 321 5.40 -9.28 -25.23
CA ALA A 321 4.21 -9.22 -24.39
C ALA A 321 4.46 -8.43 -23.10
N ALA A 322 5.51 -8.77 -22.33
CA ALA A 322 5.79 -8.08 -21.07
C ALA A 322 6.27 -6.64 -21.28
N CYS A 323 7.17 -6.40 -22.24
CA CYS A 323 7.73 -5.08 -22.50
C CYS A 323 6.67 -4.15 -23.13
N GLY A 324 5.92 -4.65 -24.11
CA GLY A 324 4.84 -3.92 -24.78
C GLY A 324 3.63 -3.65 -23.90
N ALA A 325 3.56 -4.24 -22.70
CA ALA A 325 2.53 -3.92 -21.73
C ALA A 325 2.71 -2.52 -21.13
N CYS A 326 3.96 -2.10 -20.87
CA CYS A 326 4.26 -0.73 -20.44
C CYS A 326 4.59 0.19 -21.64
N HIS A 327 5.34 -0.34 -22.61
CA HIS A 327 5.73 0.38 -23.83
C HIS A 327 4.71 0.13 -24.94
N ASP A 328 3.44 0.43 -24.69
CA ASP A 328 2.33 0.02 -25.56
C ASP A 328 2.16 0.86 -26.83
N ASN A 329 3.04 1.84 -27.04
CA ASN A 329 3.24 2.54 -28.31
C ASN A 329 4.31 1.89 -29.20
N VAL A 330 5.00 0.85 -28.75
CA VAL A 330 5.98 0.11 -29.56
C VAL A 330 5.27 -0.86 -30.48
N ASN A 331 5.53 -0.74 -31.78
CA ASN A 331 5.08 -1.71 -32.76
C ASN A 331 6.24 -2.62 -33.15
N PHE A 332 6.32 -3.79 -32.50
CA PHE A 332 7.36 -4.77 -32.78
C PHE A 332 7.31 -5.35 -34.20
N ALA A 333 6.15 -5.34 -34.88
CA ALA A 333 6.04 -5.86 -36.24
C ALA A 333 6.66 -4.91 -37.28
N THR A 334 6.52 -3.60 -37.08
CA THR A 334 7.07 -2.58 -38.00
C THR A 334 8.40 -1.99 -37.52
N GLY A 335 8.75 -2.18 -36.25
CA GLY A 335 9.89 -1.53 -35.60
C GLY A 335 9.61 -0.08 -35.17
N ALA A 336 8.40 0.44 -35.40
CA ALA A 336 8.07 1.80 -35.00
C ALA A 336 8.19 1.97 -33.48
N ASN A 337 8.85 3.06 -33.06
CA ASN A 337 9.26 3.33 -31.67
C ASN A 337 10.23 2.30 -31.05
N HIS A 338 10.86 1.46 -31.88
CA HIS A 338 11.86 0.47 -31.48
C HIS A 338 13.05 0.50 -32.45
N VAL A 339 13.70 1.67 -32.54
CA VAL A 339 14.84 1.97 -33.46
C VAL A 339 14.59 1.59 -34.93
N ASN A 340 13.31 1.57 -35.36
CA ASN A 340 12.88 1.10 -36.67
C ASN A 340 13.33 -0.34 -36.99
N LEU A 341 13.49 -1.18 -35.95
CA LEU A 341 13.89 -2.57 -36.06
C LEU A 341 12.72 -3.51 -35.71
N PRO A 342 12.10 -4.14 -36.71
CA PRO A 342 11.12 -5.20 -36.50
C PRO A 342 11.66 -6.37 -35.68
N GLN A 343 10.80 -6.96 -34.85
CA GLN A 343 11.06 -8.16 -34.05
C GLN A 343 9.95 -9.19 -34.33
N VAL A 344 10.29 -10.25 -35.05
CA VAL A 344 9.34 -11.32 -35.43
C VAL A 344 9.11 -12.35 -34.33
N ASN A 345 10.04 -12.47 -33.38
CA ASN A 345 9.92 -13.28 -32.16
C ASN A 345 10.77 -12.66 -31.02
N ASP A 346 10.77 -13.31 -29.86
CA ASP A 346 11.46 -12.81 -28.66
C ASP A 346 12.94 -13.28 -28.54
N ASN A 347 13.43 -14.11 -29.48
CA ASN A 347 14.73 -14.81 -29.34
C ASN A 347 15.94 -13.86 -29.39
N GLN A 348 15.78 -12.69 -30.01
CA GLN A 348 16.85 -11.72 -30.20
C GLN A 348 16.82 -10.61 -29.15
N CYS A 349 15.76 -10.51 -28.34
CA CYS A 349 15.60 -9.43 -27.37
C CYS A 349 16.80 -9.36 -26.41
N VAL A 350 17.25 -10.50 -25.87
CA VAL A 350 18.39 -10.58 -24.95
C VAL A 350 19.74 -10.22 -25.58
N GLN A 351 19.85 -10.14 -26.90
CA GLN A 351 21.10 -9.75 -27.56
C GLN A 351 21.34 -8.23 -27.41
N CYS A 352 20.28 -7.44 -27.44
CA CYS A 352 20.33 -5.98 -27.27
C CYS A 352 19.97 -5.56 -25.83
N HIS A 353 18.95 -6.19 -25.25
CA HIS A 353 18.46 -5.91 -23.90
C HIS A 353 19.08 -6.88 -22.90
N GLN A 354 20.34 -6.62 -22.56
CA GLN A 354 21.05 -7.40 -21.54
C GLN A 354 20.37 -7.22 -20.17
N PRO A 355 20.46 -8.21 -19.25
CA PRO A 355 19.87 -8.05 -17.92
C PRO A 355 20.41 -6.85 -17.14
N LYS A 356 21.72 -6.59 -17.28
CA LYS A 356 22.45 -5.52 -16.59
C LYS A 356 23.38 -4.79 -17.56
N GLY A 357 23.57 -3.50 -17.33
CA GLY A 357 24.43 -2.61 -18.10
C GLY A 357 24.71 -1.33 -17.32
N ALA A 358 25.15 -0.29 -18.04
CA ALA A 358 25.33 1.05 -17.50
C ALA A 358 23.96 1.72 -17.23
N GLU A 359 23.94 2.75 -16.39
CA GLU A 359 22.71 3.50 -16.18
C GLU A 359 22.24 4.15 -17.49
N PHE A 360 20.94 4.06 -17.76
CA PHE A 360 20.27 4.67 -18.92
C PHE A 360 20.71 4.12 -20.29
N ASP A 361 21.33 2.94 -20.33
CA ASP A 361 21.56 2.19 -21.56
C ASP A 361 20.35 1.29 -21.93
N ALA A 362 20.50 0.44 -22.94
CA ALA A 362 19.45 -0.47 -23.41
C ALA A 362 19.27 -1.74 -22.57
N SER A 363 20.11 -1.98 -21.54
CA SER A 363 19.95 -3.11 -20.63
C SER A 363 18.69 -2.94 -19.77
N ILE A 364 18.11 -4.05 -19.30
CA ILE A 364 16.85 -4.00 -18.54
C ILE A 364 17.02 -3.21 -17.25
N THR A 365 18.00 -3.52 -16.39
CA THR A 365 18.17 -2.74 -15.16
C THR A 365 18.73 -1.34 -15.43
N GLY A 366 19.50 -1.14 -16.51
CA GLY A 366 20.05 0.18 -16.87
C GLY A 366 18.98 1.16 -17.36
N ALA A 367 18.10 0.72 -18.26
CA ALA A 367 16.99 1.52 -18.79
C ALA A 367 15.97 1.90 -17.70
N HIS A 368 15.82 1.04 -16.70
CA HIS A 368 14.87 1.23 -15.59
C HIS A 368 15.51 1.85 -14.34
N VAL A 369 16.64 2.58 -14.49
CA VAL A 369 17.17 3.39 -13.39
C VAL A 369 16.25 4.58 -13.11
N VAL A 370 15.85 4.72 -11.85
CA VAL A 370 15.18 5.92 -11.34
C VAL A 370 16.22 7.04 -11.26
N SER A 371 16.00 8.15 -11.95
CA SER A 371 16.99 9.23 -12.10
C SER A 371 17.49 9.79 -10.76
N THR A 372 16.59 9.94 -9.77
CA THR A 372 16.90 10.38 -8.40
C THR A 372 17.67 9.36 -7.56
N ARG A 373 17.99 8.19 -8.13
CA ARG A 373 18.80 7.13 -7.52
C ARG A 373 20.05 6.83 -8.35
N SER A 374 20.35 7.64 -9.36
CA SER A 374 21.52 7.50 -10.20
C SER A 374 22.80 7.58 -9.36
N THR A 375 23.73 6.66 -9.63
CA THR A 375 25.08 6.64 -9.07
C THR A 375 25.95 7.81 -9.52
N GLN A 376 25.51 8.57 -10.54
CA GLN A 376 26.14 9.83 -10.96
C GLN A 376 25.86 10.99 -9.99
N LEU A 377 24.89 10.83 -9.09
CA LEU A 377 24.64 11.82 -8.04
C LEU A 377 25.69 11.66 -6.95
N GLY A 378 26.37 12.75 -6.58
CA GLY A 378 27.37 12.72 -5.51
C GLY A 378 26.76 12.49 -4.12
N GLY A 379 25.43 12.63 -4.01
CA GLY A 379 24.67 12.53 -2.78
C GLY A 379 24.82 13.76 -1.90
N LEU A 380 23.86 13.92 -0.99
CA LEU A 380 23.80 15.03 -0.05
C LEU A 380 23.40 14.49 1.32
N ASN A 381 24.26 14.70 2.32
CA ASN A 381 24.07 14.21 3.68
C ASN A 381 24.05 15.38 4.65
N PHE A 382 23.09 15.37 5.57
CA PHE A 382 22.94 16.39 6.61
C PHE A 382 23.15 15.79 8.00
N ALA A 383 23.76 16.58 8.89
CA ALA A 383 23.70 16.33 10.33
C ALA A 383 23.56 17.66 11.09
N ILE A 384 22.63 17.71 12.04
CA ILE A 384 22.53 18.80 13.02
C ILE A 384 23.20 18.30 14.29
N THR A 385 24.22 18.99 14.75
CA THR A 385 25.09 18.53 15.84
C THR A 385 24.82 19.27 17.14
N LYS A 386 24.33 20.51 17.06
CA LYS A 386 24.05 21.33 18.24
C LYS A 386 22.97 22.38 17.96
N VAL A 387 22.16 22.67 18.96
CA VAL A 387 21.27 23.83 18.99
C VAL A 387 21.41 24.55 20.32
N ASP A 388 21.73 25.84 20.28
CA ASP A 388 21.70 26.76 21.42
C ASP A 388 20.47 27.67 21.28
N ALA A 389 19.48 27.50 22.16
CA ALA A 389 18.23 28.24 22.08
C ALA A 389 17.64 28.48 23.47
N LYS A 390 16.96 29.63 23.64
CA LYS A 390 16.22 30.00 24.85
C LYS A 390 14.96 30.77 24.48
N ALA A 391 13.94 30.74 25.34
CA ALA A 391 12.75 31.55 25.19
C ALA A 391 13.11 33.04 24.96
N GLY A 392 12.44 33.68 24.00
CA GLY A 392 12.69 35.09 23.62
C GLY A 392 13.99 35.36 22.86
N GLN A 393 14.85 34.35 22.65
CA GLN A 393 16.13 34.49 21.95
C GLN A 393 16.08 33.90 20.56
N LYS A 394 17.02 34.34 19.70
CA LYS A 394 17.26 33.79 18.37
C LYS A 394 18.06 32.48 18.48
N PRO A 395 17.52 31.32 18.06
CA PRO A 395 18.24 30.05 18.12
C PRO A 395 19.50 30.05 17.23
N THR A 396 20.58 29.45 17.72
CA THR A 396 21.80 29.16 16.94
C THR A 396 21.93 27.66 16.72
N VAL A 397 22.13 27.24 15.47
CA VAL A 397 22.23 25.83 15.05
C VAL A 397 23.59 25.56 14.44
N THR A 398 24.23 24.48 14.86
CA THR A 398 25.46 23.95 14.26
C THR A 398 25.14 22.69 13.46
N PHE A 399 25.61 22.63 12.21
CA PHE A 399 25.31 21.53 11.30
C PHE A 399 26.43 21.27 10.28
N THR A 400 26.39 20.10 9.65
CA THR A 400 27.29 19.70 8.57
C THR A 400 26.50 19.32 7.32
N VAL A 401 27.12 19.57 6.16
CA VAL A 401 26.62 19.14 4.86
C VAL A 401 27.76 18.45 4.12
N THR A 402 27.59 17.18 3.77
CA THR A 402 28.62 16.37 3.10
C THR A 402 28.07 15.64 1.88
N ASP A 403 28.96 15.17 1.01
CA ASP A 403 28.60 14.21 -0.03
C ASP A 403 28.51 12.77 0.54
N THR A 404 28.29 11.78 -0.34
CA THR A 404 28.25 10.35 0.04
C THR A 404 29.62 9.80 0.46
N ALA A 405 30.71 10.42 0.01
CA ALA A 405 32.08 10.06 0.39
C ALA A 405 32.50 10.69 1.74
N GLY A 406 31.64 11.54 2.33
CA GLY A 406 31.90 12.22 3.60
C GLY A 406 32.69 13.52 3.46
N ASN A 407 32.92 14.02 2.24
CA ASN A 407 33.59 15.30 2.04
C ASN A 407 32.64 16.45 2.35
N ALA A 408 33.12 17.47 3.06
CA ALA A 408 32.34 18.68 3.31
C ALA A 408 32.00 19.39 2.00
N LEU A 409 30.75 19.82 1.86
CA LEU A 409 30.26 20.54 0.69
C LEU A 409 30.22 22.04 0.94
N ASP A 410 30.48 22.80 -0.12
CA ASP A 410 30.26 24.24 -0.15
C ASP A 410 28.76 24.54 -0.27
N ILE A 411 28.14 24.91 0.84
CA ILE A 411 26.69 25.17 0.92
C ILE A 411 26.24 26.36 0.06
N THR A 412 27.16 27.27 -0.33
CA THR A 412 26.84 28.41 -1.20
C THR A 412 26.51 27.97 -2.62
N LYS A 413 26.94 26.76 -3.02
CA LYS A 413 26.69 26.15 -4.33
C LYS A 413 25.43 25.28 -4.38
N LEU A 414 24.71 25.14 -3.27
CA LEU A 414 23.44 24.41 -3.26
C LEU A 414 22.32 25.28 -3.84
N ASP A 415 21.43 24.68 -4.61
CA ASP A 415 20.25 25.35 -5.15
C ASP A 415 19.24 25.70 -4.06
N PHE A 416 19.21 24.90 -2.98
CA PHE A 416 18.31 25.11 -1.85
C PHE A 416 18.90 24.47 -0.59
N LEU A 417 18.86 25.20 0.54
CA LEU A 417 19.20 24.68 1.86
C LEU A 417 18.52 25.53 2.92
N ASN A 418 17.60 24.93 3.68
CA ASN A 418 16.86 25.61 4.74
C ASN A 418 16.99 24.87 6.07
N LEU A 419 16.96 25.66 7.15
CA LEU A 419 16.64 25.16 8.50
C LEU A 419 15.23 25.59 8.88
N ILE A 420 14.49 24.68 9.50
CA ILE A 420 13.10 24.88 9.89
C ILE A 420 12.96 24.63 11.39
N ILE A 421 12.41 25.57 12.15
CA ILE A 421 12.11 25.38 13.58
C ILE A 421 10.60 25.30 13.80
N ALA A 422 10.17 24.33 14.61
CA ALA A 422 8.80 24.20 15.09
C ALA A 422 8.76 23.75 16.56
N GLY A 423 7.71 24.11 17.27
CA GLY A 423 7.50 23.72 18.67
C GLY A 423 6.18 24.24 19.25
N PRO A 424 5.84 23.82 20.48
CA PRO A 424 6.53 22.78 21.28
C PRO A 424 6.33 21.36 20.71
N THR A 425 7.11 20.37 21.16
CA THR A 425 7.00 18.97 20.68
C THR A 425 5.75 18.23 21.19
N THR A 426 5.00 18.80 22.14
CA THR A 426 3.67 18.28 22.53
C THR A 426 2.72 18.33 21.34
N ASP A 427 2.64 19.48 20.66
CA ASP A 427 2.13 19.61 19.31
C ASP A 427 2.66 20.92 18.71
N TYR A 428 3.16 20.85 17.48
CA TYR A 428 3.78 22.00 16.84
C TYR A 428 2.74 23.07 16.54
N ASN A 429 3.10 24.33 16.77
CA ASN A 429 2.26 25.48 16.51
C ASN A 429 2.96 26.42 15.52
N GLY A 430 2.74 26.17 14.23
CA GLY A 430 3.44 26.87 13.17
C GLY A 430 4.92 26.47 13.06
N TYR A 431 5.63 27.15 12.17
CA TYR A 431 7.05 26.93 11.95
C TYR A 431 7.70 28.21 11.40
N VAL A 432 9.02 28.27 11.51
CA VAL A 432 9.86 29.27 10.82
C VAL A 432 10.83 28.53 9.92
N SER A 433 10.92 28.92 8.66
CA SER A 433 11.89 28.39 7.69
C SER A 433 12.80 29.51 7.23
N GLU A 434 14.11 29.30 7.28
CA GLU A 434 15.10 30.28 6.83
C GLU A 434 16.15 29.64 5.92
N ASP A 435 16.60 30.38 4.91
CA ASP A 435 17.69 29.99 4.01
C ASP A 435 19.03 30.14 4.73
N VAL A 436 19.82 29.06 4.72
CA VAL A 436 21.08 28.98 5.46
C VAL A 436 22.30 28.82 4.56
N ARG A 437 22.18 28.99 3.24
CA ARG A 437 23.30 28.82 2.28
C ARG A 437 24.46 29.80 2.49
N LYS A 438 24.28 30.81 3.33
CA LYS A 438 25.31 31.80 3.71
C LYS A 438 25.83 31.62 5.15
N ALA A 439 25.54 30.50 5.80
CA ALA A 439 25.99 30.24 7.17
C ALA A 439 27.54 30.21 7.23
N PRO A 440 28.18 30.95 8.14
CA PRO A 440 29.63 30.90 8.32
C PRO A 440 30.09 29.53 8.86
N ILE A 441 31.36 29.22 8.64
CA ILE A 441 32.01 28.04 9.23
C ILE A 441 32.69 28.43 10.53
N ALA A 442 32.42 27.69 11.60
CA ALA A 442 33.14 27.77 12.87
C ALA A 442 33.43 26.37 13.39
N GLY A 443 34.69 26.09 13.77
CA GLY A 443 35.10 24.77 14.26
C GLY A 443 34.88 23.63 13.25
N GLY A 444 34.99 23.91 11.94
CA GLY A 444 34.80 22.93 10.87
C GLY A 444 33.33 22.59 10.56
N GLN A 445 32.37 23.28 11.15
CA GLN A 445 30.93 23.09 10.92
C GLN A 445 30.26 24.42 10.56
N PHE A 446 29.10 24.36 9.92
CA PHE A 446 28.29 25.55 9.63
C PHE A 446 27.53 25.96 10.89
N VAL A 447 27.52 27.26 11.17
CA VAL A 447 26.79 27.84 12.31
C VAL A 447 25.83 28.89 11.81
N TYR A 448 24.54 28.73 12.10
CA TYR A 448 23.49 29.65 11.69
C TYR A 448 22.67 30.13 12.88
N THR A 449 22.53 31.44 13.03
CA THR A 449 21.60 32.03 14.00
C THR A 449 20.37 32.51 13.28
N PHE A 450 19.21 31.98 13.66
CA PHE A 450 17.93 32.36 13.10
C PHE A 450 17.69 33.86 13.22
N THR A 451 17.06 34.46 12.22
CA THR A 451 16.64 35.85 12.28
C THR A 451 15.43 36.02 13.20
N ALA A 452 14.52 35.04 13.20
CA ALA A 452 13.37 34.97 14.09
C ALA A 452 13.79 34.56 15.51
N ALA A 453 13.23 35.26 16.51
CA ALA A 453 13.34 34.85 17.91
C ALA A 453 12.25 33.83 18.25
N LEU A 454 12.55 32.92 19.16
CA LEU A 454 11.52 32.10 19.80
C LEU A 454 10.55 32.99 20.59
N PRO A 455 9.28 32.57 20.76
CA PRO A 455 8.36 33.27 21.64
C PRO A 455 8.96 33.47 23.04
N GLY A 456 8.74 34.63 23.65
CA GLY A 456 9.19 34.90 25.03
C GLY A 456 8.57 33.94 26.06
N THR A 457 7.43 33.34 25.72
CA THR A 457 6.70 32.36 26.52
C THR A 457 7.02 30.91 26.14
N ALA A 458 7.98 30.67 25.25
CA ALA A 458 8.35 29.33 24.80
C ALA A 458 8.79 28.45 25.98
N LYS A 459 8.28 27.22 26.04
CA LYS A 459 8.57 26.23 27.09
C LYS A 459 8.69 24.83 26.50
N GLY A 460 9.37 23.95 27.23
CA GLY A 460 9.53 22.55 26.86
C GLY A 460 10.52 22.35 25.72
N SER A 461 10.25 21.33 24.90
CA SER A 461 11.10 20.94 23.79
C SER A 461 10.60 21.46 22.45
N TYR A 462 11.53 21.77 21.56
CA TYR A 462 11.33 22.23 20.18
C TYR A 462 12.11 21.31 19.24
N ALA A 463 11.84 21.43 17.95
CA ALA A 463 12.55 20.72 16.90
C ALA A 463 13.14 21.69 15.89
N VAL A 464 14.33 21.36 15.38
CA VAL A 464 14.87 21.94 14.16
C VAL A 464 15.03 20.83 13.12
N GLY A 465 14.56 21.10 11.91
CA GLY A 465 14.74 20.25 10.75
C GLY A 465 15.66 20.90 9.72
N ILE A 466 16.27 20.07 8.86
CA ILE A 466 17.09 20.51 7.73
C ILE A 466 16.62 19.84 6.43
N GLU A 467 16.54 20.64 5.37
CA GLU A 467 16.27 20.19 4.01
C GLU A 467 17.14 20.92 3.00
N GLY A 468 17.47 20.25 1.89
CA GLY A 468 18.26 20.87 0.84
C GLY A 468 18.45 19.95 -0.34
N TYR A 469 18.85 20.54 -1.46
CA TYR A 469 19.23 19.82 -2.67
C TYR A 469 20.19 20.65 -3.51
N ARG A 470 20.87 19.97 -4.43
CA ARG A 470 21.52 20.59 -5.59
C ARG A 470 21.04 19.95 -6.88
N ASN A 471 21.01 20.71 -7.96
CA ASN A 471 20.73 20.22 -9.30
C ASN A 471 22.03 19.65 -9.90
N THR A 472 21.98 18.41 -10.35
CA THR A 472 23.10 17.70 -11.00
C THR A 472 22.67 17.24 -12.38
N THR A 473 23.49 17.50 -13.40
CA THR A 473 23.27 16.97 -14.74
C THR A 473 23.81 15.55 -14.83
N ILE A 474 22.94 14.58 -15.07
CA ILE A 474 23.30 13.18 -15.37
C ILE A 474 23.38 12.96 -16.88
N ASN A 475 24.22 12.03 -17.32
CA ASN A 475 24.53 11.73 -18.73
C ASN A 475 24.83 12.99 -19.57
N PRO A 476 25.72 13.88 -19.14
CA PRO A 476 25.99 15.12 -19.85
C PRO A 476 26.45 14.83 -21.29
N ASN A 477 26.03 15.67 -22.23
CA ASN A 477 26.36 15.57 -23.67
C ASN A 477 25.77 14.33 -24.37
N THR A 478 24.72 13.72 -23.80
CA THR A 478 23.96 12.64 -24.45
C THR A 478 22.51 13.05 -24.70
N VAL A 479 21.79 12.28 -25.53
CA VAL A 479 20.35 12.47 -25.76
C VAL A 479 19.50 12.21 -24.51
N ASN A 480 20.05 11.50 -23.51
CA ASN A 480 19.42 11.19 -22.23
C ASN A 480 19.91 12.12 -21.11
N SER A 481 20.53 13.26 -21.46
CA SER A 481 20.99 14.26 -20.50
C SER A 481 19.79 14.84 -19.73
N ALA A 482 19.85 14.82 -18.41
CA ALA A 482 18.77 15.33 -17.56
C ALA A 482 19.33 16.05 -16.33
N VAL A 483 18.67 17.12 -15.92
CA VAL A 483 18.95 17.78 -14.63
C VAL A 483 18.10 17.10 -13.56
N VAL A 484 18.77 16.55 -12.55
CA VAL A 484 18.15 15.79 -11.47
C VAL A 484 18.50 16.46 -10.14
N ARG A 485 17.54 16.50 -9.22
CA ARG A 485 17.79 16.96 -7.86
C ARG A 485 18.51 15.88 -7.07
N ASP A 486 19.74 16.17 -6.68
CA ASP A 486 20.52 15.44 -5.68
C ASP A 486 20.06 15.92 -4.29
N VAL A 487 19.21 15.11 -3.67
CA VAL A 487 18.43 15.48 -2.48
C VAL A 487 18.99 14.82 -1.23
N GLY A 488 19.12 15.59 -0.15
CA GLY A 488 19.52 15.04 1.14
C GLY A 488 18.33 14.52 1.95
N PHE A 489 18.53 13.41 2.66
CA PHE A 489 17.49 12.88 3.54
C PHE A 489 17.30 13.82 4.74
N ASN A 490 16.07 14.31 4.96
CA ASN A 490 15.78 15.32 5.97
C ASN A 490 16.11 14.79 7.38
N LYS A 491 16.73 15.64 8.21
CA LYS A 491 17.00 15.35 9.63
C LYS A 491 16.16 16.23 10.53
N VAL A 492 15.81 15.71 11.71
CA VAL A 492 15.15 16.44 12.78
C VAL A 492 16.00 16.30 14.03
N PHE A 493 16.22 17.41 14.75
CA PHE A 493 16.95 17.46 16.00
C PHE A 493 16.08 18.12 17.07
N TYR A 494 15.97 17.48 18.23
CA TYR A 494 15.16 17.98 19.36
C TYR A 494 16.04 18.70 20.39
N PHE A 495 15.56 19.80 20.92
CA PHE A 495 16.26 20.60 21.94
C PHE A 495 15.28 21.23 22.91
N SER A 496 15.76 21.65 24.09
CA SER A 496 14.96 22.33 25.11
C SER A 496 15.21 23.83 25.07
N VAL A 497 14.16 24.63 25.30
CA VAL A 497 14.23 26.11 25.30
C VAL A 497 14.17 26.73 26.68
N ASP A 498 13.91 25.93 27.72
CA ASP A 498 13.77 26.35 29.11
C ASP A 498 14.61 25.50 30.09
N GLY A 499 15.44 24.59 29.58
CA GLY A 499 16.29 23.71 30.38
C GLY A 499 15.59 22.45 30.89
N SER A 500 14.31 22.25 30.58
CA SER A 500 13.62 20.97 30.79
C SER A 500 14.28 19.83 30.02
N LYS A 501 14.06 18.58 30.46
CA LYS A 501 14.56 17.40 29.76
C LYS A 501 14.02 17.38 28.33
N VAL A 502 14.91 17.21 27.36
CA VAL A 502 14.53 17.11 25.94
C VAL A 502 13.58 15.93 25.73
N ALA A 503 12.41 16.22 25.16
CA ALA A 503 11.38 15.26 24.81
C ALA A 503 11.13 15.31 23.30
N ALA A 504 11.37 14.19 22.62
CA ALA A 504 11.03 14.03 21.21
C ALA A 504 9.50 14.09 21.03
N ARG A 505 9.07 14.45 19.82
CA ARG A 505 7.64 14.38 19.47
C ARG A 505 7.20 12.90 19.43
N ARG A 506 5.95 12.66 19.85
CA ARG A 506 5.32 11.33 19.80
C ARG A 506 5.42 10.69 18.41
N GLN A 507 5.65 9.39 18.38
CA GLN A 507 5.64 8.56 17.18
C GLN A 507 4.27 7.90 17.05
N VAL A 508 3.59 8.13 15.92
CA VAL A 508 2.24 7.61 15.64
C VAL A 508 2.26 6.71 14.41
N VAL A 509 3.06 7.08 13.41
CA VAL A 509 3.27 6.33 12.17
C VAL A 509 4.77 6.06 12.01
N SER A 510 5.16 5.23 11.05
CA SER A 510 6.58 5.00 10.74
C SER A 510 6.88 5.09 9.25
N GLN A 511 8.12 5.47 8.92
CA GLN A 511 8.60 5.50 7.54
C GLN A 511 8.46 4.14 6.83
N ALA A 512 8.73 3.04 7.55
CA ALA A 512 8.69 1.69 7.00
C ALA A 512 7.27 1.28 6.56
N LEU A 513 6.25 1.70 7.32
CA LEU A 513 4.85 1.46 6.97
C LEU A 513 4.45 2.25 5.71
N CYS A 514 4.86 3.51 5.58
CA CYS A 514 4.63 4.26 4.33
C CYS A 514 5.36 3.64 3.13
N ALA A 515 6.58 3.15 3.34
CA ALA A 515 7.42 2.54 2.31
C ALA A 515 6.86 1.20 1.79
N SER A 516 5.93 0.54 2.52
CA SER A 516 5.30 -0.69 2.02
C SER A 516 4.53 -0.48 0.73
N CYS A 517 3.97 0.74 0.53
CA CYS A 517 3.27 1.14 -0.68
C CYS A 517 4.07 2.12 -1.54
N HIS A 518 4.79 3.05 -0.91
CA HIS A 518 5.44 4.14 -1.63
C HIS A 518 6.89 3.86 -2.02
N ASP A 519 7.52 2.76 -1.58
CA ASP A 519 8.96 2.48 -1.69
C ASP A 519 9.83 3.58 -1.05
N LYS A 520 9.80 4.79 -1.62
CA LYS A 520 10.37 6.02 -1.09
C LYS A 520 9.37 7.17 -1.20
N LEU A 521 9.19 7.93 -0.11
CA LEU A 521 8.43 9.17 -0.16
C LEU A 521 9.27 10.27 -0.81
N MET A 522 8.74 10.95 -1.83
CA MET A 522 9.44 12.00 -2.57
C MET A 522 8.53 13.21 -2.83
N LEU A 523 8.10 13.89 -1.78
CA LEU A 523 7.17 15.02 -1.87
C LEU A 523 7.91 16.35 -2.05
N HIS A 524 7.17 17.37 -2.50
CA HIS A 524 7.69 18.72 -2.80
C HIS A 524 8.83 18.71 -3.84
N GLY A 525 8.63 17.96 -4.92
CA GLY A 525 9.64 17.76 -5.96
C GLY A 525 10.86 16.99 -5.47
N GLY A 526 10.63 15.97 -4.61
CA GLY A 526 11.63 15.01 -4.15
C GLY A 526 12.41 15.36 -2.89
N ILE A 527 12.28 16.58 -2.37
CA ILE A 527 13.17 17.08 -1.30
C ILE A 527 12.74 16.64 0.11
N ARG A 528 11.51 16.14 0.27
CA ARG A 528 10.96 15.71 1.57
C ARG A 528 10.64 14.23 1.55
N GLN A 529 11.39 13.49 2.36
CA GLN A 529 11.41 12.01 2.35
C GLN A 529 11.16 11.38 3.72
N ASN A 530 11.21 12.18 4.79
CA ASN A 530 11.11 11.71 6.17
C ASN A 530 9.76 12.13 6.78
N VAL A 531 8.97 11.15 7.21
CA VAL A 531 7.66 11.37 7.86
C VAL A 531 7.75 12.25 9.11
N GLU A 532 8.80 12.10 9.93
CA GLU A 532 8.99 12.94 11.12
C GLU A 532 9.21 14.40 10.76
N TYR A 533 9.92 14.63 9.65
CA TYR A 533 10.22 15.96 9.14
C TYR A 533 8.98 16.62 8.52
N CYS A 534 8.13 15.86 7.82
CA CYS A 534 6.88 16.39 7.23
C CYS A 534 6.03 17.15 8.25
N ILE A 535 5.95 16.63 9.48
CA ILE A 535 5.11 17.17 10.55
C ILE A 535 5.62 18.53 11.05
N VAL A 536 6.92 18.84 10.88
CA VAL A 536 7.48 20.15 11.27
C VAL A 536 6.69 21.29 10.60
N CYS A 537 6.30 21.11 9.33
CA CYS A 537 5.48 22.08 8.60
C CYS A 537 3.99 21.72 8.58
N HIS A 538 3.65 20.43 8.43
CA HIS A 538 2.27 19.94 8.37
C HIS A 538 1.69 19.75 9.78
N ASN A 539 1.48 20.85 10.50
CA ASN A 539 1.05 20.85 11.89
C ASN A 539 -0.34 21.52 12.09
N PRO A 540 -0.98 21.39 13.28
CA PRO A 540 -2.37 21.79 13.49
C PRO A 540 -2.77 23.21 13.13
N THR A 541 -1.85 24.17 13.22
CA THR A 541 -2.17 25.60 13.00
C THR A 541 -1.75 26.11 11.63
N VAL A 542 -1.30 25.21 10.75
CA VAL A 542 -0.86 25.56 9.39
C VAL A 542 -1.91 25.13 8.37
N ASP A 543 -2.20 26.04 7.45
CA ASP A 543 -3.05 25.84 6.28
C ASP A 543 -2.30 26.26 5.00
N ASP A 544 -2.96 26.15 3.84
CA ASP A 544 -2.40 26.56 2.55
C ASP A 544 -2.71 28.03 2.16
N SER A 545 -3.09 28.88 3.12
CA SER A 545 -3.48 30.28 2.85
C SER A 545 -2.39 31.07 2.11
N GLY A 546 -1.12 30.83 2.46
CA GLY A 546 0.03 31.48 1.80
C GLY A 546 0.24 31.11 0.33
N MET A 547 -0.44 30.06 -0.16
CA MET A 547 -0.40 29.63 -1.57
C MET A 547 -1.69 29.99 -2.33
N ARG A 548 -2.69 30.53 -1.63
CA ARG A 548 -4.00 30.87 -2.19
C ARG A 548 -4.09 32.33 -2.59
N LYS A 549 -5.03 32.63 -3.48
CA LYS A 549 -5.36 34.01 -3.82
C LYS A 549 -6.12 34.65 -2.66
N THR A 550 -5.95 35.96 -2.50
CA THR A 550 -6.70 36.73 -1.49
C THR A 550 -8.21 36.51 -1.66
N GLY A 551 -8.88 36.11 -0.57
CA GLY A 551 -10.32 35.83 -0.54
C GLY A 551 -10.68 34.35 -0.71
N ASP A 552 -9.76 33.50 -1.16
CA ASP A 552 -9.99 32.06 -1.19
C ASP A 552 -9.99 31.48 0.23
N ILE A 553 -10.87 30.51 0.48
CA ILE A 553 -10.92 29.79 1.75
C ILE A 553 -9.71 28.83 1.81
N PRO A 554 -8.89 28.83 2.86
CA PRO A 554 -7.77 27.90 2.98
C PRO A 554 -8.20 26.47 3.30
N GLU A 555 -7.31 25.52 3.03
CA GLU A 555 -7.43 24.11 3.41
C GLU A 555 -6.41 23.80 4.50
N SER A 556 -6.81 23.03 5.50
CA SER A 556 -5.90 22.58 6.56
C SER A 556 -4.89 21.61 5.95
N ILE A 557 -3.61 21.83 6.23
CA ILE A 557 -2.54 20.92 5.80
C ILE A 557 -1.92 20.16 6.97
N ASN A 558 -2.62 20.07 8.10
CA ASN A 558 -2.17 19.25 9.23
C ASN A 558 -1.98 17.80 8.78
N PHE A 559 -0.86 17.18 9.17
CA PHE A 559 -0.43 15.89 8.63
C PHE A 559 -1.49 14.79 8.76
N LYS A 560 -2.16 14.68 9.91
CA LYS A 560 -3.22 13.67 10.10
C LYS A 560 -4.41 13.88 9.15
N THR A 561 -4.83 15.14 8.97
CA THR A 561 -5.92 15.51 8.06
C THR A 561 -5.53 15.23 6.62
N LEU A 562 -4.34 15.69 6.23
CA LEU A 562 -3.80 15.54 4.89
C LEU A 562 -3.70 14.06 4.50
N ILE A 563 -3.06 13.24 5.34
CA ILE A 563 -2.83 11.82 5.01
C ILE A 563 -4.14 11.04 5.00
N HIS A 564 -5.03 11.24 5.98
CA HIS A 564 -6.34 10.56 5.97
C HIS A 564 -7.19 10.97 4.76
N LYS A 565 -7.26 12.27 4.42
CA LYS A 565 -8.05 12.71 3.27
C LYS A 565 -7.47 12.24 1.94
N ILE A 566 -6.14 12.30 1.74
CA ILE A 566 -5.49 11.77 0.51
C ILE A 566 -5.84 10.29 0.30
N HIS A 567 -5.73 9.47 1.34
CA HIS A 567 -6.00 8.03 1.22
C HIS A 567 -7.49 7.70 1.30
N THR A 568 -8.34 8.64 1.75
CA THR A 568 -9.79 8.50 1.59
C THR A 568 -10.21 8.79 0.15
N GLY A 569 -9.61 9.82 -0.45
CA GLY A 569 -9.66 10.15 -1.87
C GLY A 569 -11.07 10.10 -2.47
N SER A 570 -11.33 9.13 -3.36
CA SER A 570 -12.62 8.97 -4.05
C SER A 570 -13.82 8.76 -3.15
N ASP A 571 -13.62 8.34 -1.90
CA ASP A 571 -14.71 8.16 -0.93
C ASP A 571 -15.02 9.44 -0.14
N LEU A 572 -14.26 10.52 -0.33
CA LEU A 572 -14.54 11.80 0.31
C LEU A 572 -15.86 12.37 -0.20
N THR A 573 -16.72 12.81 0.71
CA THR A 573 -17.98 13.50 0.38
C THR A 573 -17.80 15.02 0.25
N THR A 574 -16.57 15.51 0.29
CA THR A 574 -16.21 16.93 0.23
C THR A 574 -14.99 17.11 -0.68
N ASP A 575 -14.91 18.25 -1.36
CA ASP A 575 -13.69 18.66 -2.07
C ASP A 575 -12.49 18.66 -1.12
N PHE A 576 -11.36 18.11 -1.58
CA PHE A 576 -10.09 18.22 -0.90
C PHE A 576 -9.00 18.61 -1.90
N THR A 577 -8.85 19.92 -2.03
CA THR A 577 -7.87 20.56 -2.91
C THR A 577 -6.86 21.36 -2.09
N VAL A 578 -5.58 20.99 -2.16
CA VAL A 578 -4.47 21.69 -1.52
C VAL A 578 -3.69 22.50 -2.54
N MET A 579 -3.51 23.80 -2.26
CA MET A 579 -2.67 24.68 -3.06
C MET A 579 -1.22 24.58 -2.59
N GLY A 580 -0.36 24.08 -3.47
CA GLY A 580 1.07 23.92 -3.19
C GLY A 580 1.89 25.08 -3.74
N HIS A 581 3.18 25.07 -3.38
CA HIS A 581 4.17 26.00 -3.94
C HIS A 581 4.20 25.95 -5.48
N GLY A 582 4.62 27.07 -6.09
CA GLY A 582 4.68 27.19 -7.55
C GLY A 582 3.29 27.21 -8.21
N ASN A 583 2.25 27.60 -7.47
CA ASN A 583 0.85 27.60 -7.91
C ASN A 583 0.33 26.21 -8.31
N SER A 584 0.86 25.14 -7.69
CA SER A 584 0.39 23.77 -7.96
C SER A 584 -0.98 23.54 -7.34
N VAL A 585 -1.92 23.03 -8.13
CA VAL A 585 -3.26 22.63 -7.69
C VAL A 585 -3.27 21.13 -7.49
N ASN A 586 -3.49 20.68 -6.26
CA ASN A 586 -3.47 19.25 -5.93
C ASN A 586 -4.84 18.84 -5.38
N ASN A 587 -5.70 18.31 -6.27
CA ASN A 587 -6.95 17.68 -5.87
C ASN A 587 -6.71 16.17 -5.68
N TYR A 588 -7.22 15.62 -4.58
CA TYR A 588 -7.02 14.20 -4.24
C TYR A 588 -8.32 13.39 -4.26
N ASN A 589 -9.44 13.98 -4.70
CA ASN A 589 -10.73 13.29 -4.77
C ASN A 589 -10.75 12.15 -5.79
N ASP A 590 -9.76 12.04 -6.68
CA ASP A 590 -9.66 10.90 -7.62
C ASP A 590 -8.70 9.79 -7.13
N VAL A 591 -8.08 9.96 -5.95
CA VAL A 591 -7.16 8.95 -5.42
C VAL A 591 -7.93 7.74 -4.92
N GLY A 592 -7.60 6.55 -5.45
CA GLY A 592 -8.07 5.28 -4.92
C GLY A 592 -7.04 4.64 -3.99
N TYR A 593 -7.47 4.24 -2.78
CA TYR A 593 -6.63 3.43 -1.89
C TYR A 593 -6.77 1.94 -2.25
N VAL A 594 -5.64 1.25 -2.41
CA VAL A 594 -5.60 -0.12 -2.96
C VAL A 594 -5.79 -1.23 -1.91
N GLY A 595 -5.66 -0.89 -0.63
CA GLY A 595 -5.90 -1.80 0.49
C GLY A 595 -7.21 -1.50 1.22
N ASP A 596 -7.37 -2.05 2.42
CA ASP A 596 -8.49 -1.73 3.31
C ASP A 596 -8.08 -0.67 4.35
N ARG A 597 -8.66 0.53 4.27
CA ARG A 597 -8.35 1.63 5.19
C ARG A 597 -8.77 1.36 6.63
N ARG A 598 -9.64 0.38 6.87
CA ARG A 598 -10.01 -0.05 8.22
C ARG A 598 -8.83 -0.72 8.95
N ASP A 599 -7.83 -1.21 8.21
CA ASP A 599 -6.59 -1.68 8.81
C ASP A 599 -5.68 -0.49 9.18
N CYS A 600 -5.93 0.08 10.37
CA CYS A 600 -5.17 1.20 10.89
C CYS A 600 -3.66 0.89 10.96
N THR A 601 -3.29 -0.39 11.12
CA THR A 601 -1.88 -0.82 11.27
C THR A 601 -1.08 -0.76 9.98
N LYS A 602 -1.74 -0.54 8.83
CA LYS A 602 -1.04 -0.24 7.57
C LYS A 602 -0.23 1.05 7.64
N CYS A 603 -0.62 1.99 8.49
CA CYS A 603 0.08 3.27 8.66
C CYS A 603 0.54 3.51 10.10
N HIS A 604 -0.27 3.12 11.08
CA HIS A 604 -0.01 3.41 12.48
C HIS A 604 0.86 2.35 13.16
N LEU A 605 1.69 2.82 14.09
CA LEU A 605 2.31 1.96 15.10
C LEU A 605 1.22 1.41 16.02
N ALA A 606 1.43 0.20 16.54
CA ALA A 606 0.46 -0.47 17.40
C ALA A 606 0.07 0.42 18.61
N GLY A 607 -1.23 0.53 18.88
CA GLY A 607 -1.79 1.30 19.99
C GLY A 607 -1.80 2.83 19.82
N THR A 608 -1.35 3.37 18.68
CA THR A 608 -1.24 4.82 18.49
C THR A 608 -2.45 5.48 17.79
N TYR A 609 -3.44 4.68 17.41
CA TYR A 609 -4.72 5.12 16.83
C TYR A 609 -5.89 5.03 17.83
N ASP A 610 -5.62 4.57 19.05
CA ASP A 610 -6.61 4.41 20.10
C ASP A 610 -6.93 5.77 20.77
N LEU A 611 -8.09 5.87 21.39
CA LEU A 611 -8.51 7.02 22.21
C LEU A 611 -8.38 6.70 23.72
N PRO A 612 -8.20 7.69 24.61
CA PRO A 612 -8.02 9.11 24.32
C PRO A 612 -6.67 9.39 23.64
N LEU A 613 -6.62 10.47 22.86
CA LEU A 613 -5.35 10.98 22.35
C LEU A 613 -4.53 11.57 23.50
N ALA A 614 -3.21 11.73 23.27
CA ALA A 614 -2.34 12.36 24.25
C ALA A 614 -2.82 13.77 24.62
N ASP A 615 -2.53 14.20 25.85
CA ASP A 615 -2.85 15.56 26.31
C ASP A 615 -2.00 16.63 25.60
N GLY A 616 -2.51 17.87 25.60
CA GLY A 616 -1.77 19.04 25.10
C GLY A 616 -1.71 19.19 23.58
N LEU A 617 -2.58 18.47 22.86
CA LEU A 617 -2.77 18.60 21.41
C LEU A 617 -3.59 19.83 21.06
N ILE A 618 -3.28 20.42 19.90
CA ILE A 618 -3.83 21.72 19.50
C ILE A 618 -5.06 21.52 18.59
N ASN A 619 -6.11 22.30 18.84
CA ASN A 619 -7.25 22.41 17.94
C ASN A 619 -6.81 23.01 16.61
N GLN A 620 -7.26 22.41 15.50
CA GLN A 620 -6.88 22.84 14.16
C GLN A 620 -7.95 23.71 13.51
N PRO A 621 -7.57 24.80 12.81
CA PRO A 621 -8.47 25.48 11.88
C PRO A 621 -8.75 24.58 10.67
N THR A 622 -10.01 24.48 10.27
CA THR A 622 -10.50 23.66 9.14
C THR A 622 -11.58 24.44 8.37
N PRO A 623 -11.25 25.57 7.75
CA PRO A 623 -12.26 26.51 7.25
C PRO A 623 -13.05 25.99 6.04
N ARG A 624 -12.58 24.95 5.35
CA ARG A 624 -13.32 24.25 4.29
C ARG A 624 -14.25 23.14 4.79
N ASP A 625 -14.02 22.62 5.99
CA ASP A 625 -14.85 21.53 6.54
C ASP A 625 -16.17 22.04 7.12
N TRP A 626 -17.08 21.10 7.47
CA TRP A 626 -18.34 21.42 8.16
C TRP A 626 -18.12 22.13 9.50
N LEU A 627 -17.14 21.67 10.27
CA LEU A 627 -16.67 22.34 11.49
C LEU A 627 -15.44 23.17 11.15
N LYS A 628 -15.50 24.48 11.44
CA LYS A 628 -14.44 25.44 11.05
C LYS A 628 -13.22 25.41 11.97
N VAL A 629 -13.38 24.85 13.16
CA VAL A 629 -12.31 24.50 14.09
C VAL A 629 -12.64 23.12 14.64
N GLN A 630 -11.66 22.23 14.66
CA GLN A 630 -11.83 20.86 15.11
C GLN A 630 -10.82 20.52 16.20
N GLY A 631 -11.28 19.79 17.22
CA GLY A 631 -10.38 19.17 18.17
C GLY A 631 -9.54 18.05 17.53
N PRO A 632 -8.45 17.61 18.19
CA PRO A 632 -7.54 16.60 17.66
C PRO A 632 -8.22 15.28 17.26
N ALA A 633 -9.18 14.78 18.03
CA ALA A 633 -9.89 13.54 17.72
C ALA A 633 -10.89 13.73 16.58
N THR A 634 -11.72 14.77 16.65
CA THR A 634 -12.69 15.17 15.62
C THR A 634 -12.00 15.30 14.27
N ALA A 635 -10.87 16.01 14.24
CA ALA A 635 -10.03 16.17 13.06
C ALA A 635 -9.56 14.85 12.45
N ALA A 636 -9.11 13.91 13.28
CA ALA A 636 -8.65 12.61 12.80
C ALA A 636 -9.79 11.80 12.17
N CYS A 637 -10.95 11.76 12.84
CA CYS A 637 -12.12 10.98 12.43
C CYS A 637 -12.81 11.56 11.19
N LEU A 638 -13.08 12.87 11.19
CA LEU A 638 -13.80 13.55 10.10
C LEU A 638 -12.98 13.67 8.80
N SER A 639 -11.68 13.34 8.84
CA SER A 639 -10.85 13.26 7.64
C SER A 639 -11.18 12.04 6.75
N CYS A 640 -11.82 11.02 7.31
CA CYS A 640 -12.37 9.89 6.54
C CYS A 640 -13.91 9.91 6.57
N HIS A 641 -14.51 10.30 7.70
CA HIS A 641 -15.97 10.36 7.89
C HIS A 641 -16.52 11.76 7.57
N THR A 642 -16.39 12.20 6.32
CA THR A 642 -16.65 13.60 5.89
C THR A 642 -18.12 14.02 5.78
N THR A 643 -19.06 13.15 6.18
CA THR A 643 -20.49 13.45 6.05
C THR A 643 -20.92 14.56 7.01
N LYS A 644 -21.93 15.34 6.61
CA LYS A 644 -22.52 16.38 7.48
C LYS A 644 -23.05 15.78 8.80
N ALA A 645 -23.65 14.59 8.75
CA ALA A 645 -24.18 13.92 9.93
C ALA A 645 -23.07 13.52 10.92
N ALA A 646 -21.95 13.00 10.44
CA ALA A 646 -20.78 12.70 11.28
C ALA A 646 -20.22 13.98 11.92
N ALA A 647 -20.14 15.08 11.17
CA ALA A 647 -19.73 16.36 11.71
C ALA A 647 -20.67 16.89 12.81
N SER A 648 -21.99 16.79 12.61
CA SER A 648 -22.98 17.14 13.64
C SER A 648 -22.83 16.27 14.90
N HIS A 649 -22.64 14.96 14.74
CA HIS A 649 -22.37 14.06 15.87
C HIS A 649 -21.11 14.47 16.64
N ALA A 650 -19.98 14.69 15.96
CA ALA A 650 -18.74 15.12 16.59
C ALA A 650 -18.90 16.44 17.36
N GLN A 651 -19.66 17.39 16.80
CA GLN A 651 -19.97 18.65 17.48
C GLN A 651 -20.75 18.44 18.78
N THR A 652 -21.73 17.53 18.81
CA THR A 652 -22.50 17.23 20.02
C THR A 652 -21.65 16.55 21.11
N MET A 653 -20.56 15.89 20.73
CA MET A 653 -19.61 15.24 21.64
C MET A 653 -18.44 16.14 22.05
N THR A 654 -18.50 17.44 21.74
CA THR A 654 -17.44 18.40 22.03
C THR A 654 -17.98 19.54 22.88
N SER A 655 -17.56 19.59 24.15
CA SER A 655 -17.85 20.71 25.04
C SER A 655 -16.93 21.89 24.72
N SER A 656 -17.48 23.10 24.66
CA SER A 656 -16.70 24.33 24.52
C SER A 656 -15.79 24.62 25.72
N THR A 657 -16.03 23.96 26.87
CA THR A 657 -15.28 24.17 28.11
C THR A 657 -14.43 22.97 28.50
N LEU A 658 -14.93 21.75 28.27
CA LEU A 658 -14.26 20.50 28.69
C LEU A 658 -13.54 19.79 27.55
N GLY A 659 -13.76 20.20 26.30
CA GLY A 659 -13.17 19.55 25.13
C GLY A 659 -13.95 18.33 24.64
N GLU A 660 -13.25 17.45 23.93
CA GLU A 660 -13.80 16.28 23.25
C GLU A 660 -14.05 15.13 24.24
N ALA A 661 -15.23 14.48 24.14
CA ALA A 661 -15.59 13.31 24.94
C ALA A 661 -15.71 12.03 24.07
N CYS A 662 -14.91 11.96 23.00
CA CYS A 662 -14.99 10.88 22.00
C CYS A 662 -14.65 9.50 22.60
N ASP A 663 -13.70 9.45 23.53
CA ASP A 663 -13.22 8.24 24.20
C ASP A 663 -14.29 7.56 25.06
N ALA A 664 -15.33 8.29 25.48
CA ALA A 664 -16.48 7.72 26.19
C ALA A 664 -17.18 6.61 25.38
N CYS A 665 -17.24 6.76 24.05
CA CYS A 665 -17.89 5.81 23.14
C CYS A 665 -16.90 5.08 22.22
N HIS A 666 -15.74 5.68 21.95
CA HIS A 666 -14.75 5.17 21.01
C HIS A 666 -13.42 4.78 21.66
N GLY A 667 -13.30 4.88 22.99
CA GLY A 667 -12.13 4.35 23.72
C GLY A 667 -12.05 2.81 23.63
N PRO A 668 -10.87 2.20 23.88
CA PRO A 668 -10.62 0.77 23.73
C PRO A 668 -11.62 -0.16 24.41
N ASN A 669 -12.21 0.28 25.52
CA ASN A 669 -13.16 -0.50 26.29
C ASN A 669 -14.64 -0.25 25.92
N ALA A 670 -14.91 0.73 25.06
CA ALA A 670 -16.26 1.14 24.73
C ALA A 670 -16.92 0.19 23.70
N GLU A 671 -18.25 0.24 23.60
CA GLU A 671 -19.00 -0.59 22.65
C GLU A 671 -18.66 -0.27 21.19
N ALA A 672 -18.47 1.01 20.89
CA ALA A 672 -18.06 1.50 19.57
C ALA A 672 -16.57 1.87 19.51
N SER A 673 -15.71 1.16 20.26
CA SER A 673 -14.25 1.39 20.23
C SER A 673 -13.70 1.41 18.80
N VAL A 674 -12.64 2.18 18.56
CA VAL A 674 -11.98 2.26 17.23
C VAL A 674 -11.68 0.88 16.65
N ASP A 675 -11.12 -0.04 17.44
CA ASP A 675 -10.83 -1.41 17.01
C ASP A 675 -12.08 -2.18 16.53
N LYS A 676 -13.19 -2.08 17.28
CA LYS A 676 -14.46 -2.77 16.98
C LYS A 676 -15.11 -2.29 15.69
N VAL A 677 -15.21 -0.97 15.51
CA VAL A 677 -15.93 -0.39 14.35
C VAL A 677 -15.13 -0.47 13.05
N HIS A 678 -13.81 -0.68 13.16
CA HIS A 678 -12.93 -0.96 12.02
C HIS A 678 -12.57 -2.45 11.89
N ALA A 679 -13.16 -3.33 12.70
CA ALA A 679 -12.93 -4.75 12.58
C ALA A 679 -13.45 -5.28 11.23
N ARG A 680 -12.74 -6.25 10.66
CA ARG A 680 -12.99 -6.84 9.34
C ARG A 680 -13.71 -8.18 9.47
#